data_AF-A0A970IXS0-F1
#
_entry.id   AF-A0A970IXS0-F1
#
_cell.length_a   1.000
_cell.length_b   1.000
_cell.length_c   1.000
_cell.angle_alpha   90.00
_cell.angle_beta   90.00
_cell.angle_gamma   90.00
#
_symmetry.space_group_name_H-M   'P 1'
#
loop_
_entity.id
_entity.type
_entity.pdbx_description
1 polymer ?
#
loop_
_entity_poly.entity_id
_entity_poly.type
_entity_poly.pdbx_seq_one_letter_code
_entity_poly.pdbx_strand_id
1 'polypeptide(L)'
;MKKKLLLVFLLIFTLFTAAGCGLFGGGGDENEEKYEGLEYLASPVNLQIKNKVLSWDAVENASKYEVYVNGKKKATVSETSYDFGSQKGDFLTFYVIAVGPDYSNSAKSLTIAYHADIATVAAGILGAAEELEWNFDEDFARELAKRGVTAEKFALEAAAIDALTTALENDEQIENADDLKELLDEFLDADIDLEPYVSAILLSLRPSLEDSYDRATSPQEKEALGEILGLYDAEYENLVLAVANAIEYAFDVYTAFSEDFFDLLDELNSNGVEDAETLFAIKDEIVDAFLDTLPSRRDLALVYRIFAKAIEMIVDENELSELFYDSATQFANMNVLQFELFFKLLEEFDLDFYNDAIEITETQTSKELAEIEVFVLVLKKVDDFLDENEELVNEIDAALTAEQKEKLMLSMLRLQYELLENMYGVEIEFDEELYLDFVAVMNLLGEKAFDYIIESDGALLLLSAELAGFEIHYDYYNHTSYYFNDVTNVEYDYFGEWAYARDLVSVDCLAELVNAYKATVVELSDEQILAIIDYFMANFEMAWSLDEYQDETFVEVITSFVGLATENLGDIRALFDELLAHAEKTGFYAGLKATLTQIHEHYVDEFGPDYQGDEDNHDYEENTMIIFLAKFLEPFYTDNETKIEEFIDIFFDRFAELAEEGLIDATVEEVEEIRSELKALIEDALDYFAEFKTYDPDNLTPDQKDRLTEFRSNLQ
;
A
#
# COMPACT_ATOMS: atom_id res chain seq x y z
N MET A 1 13.98 -24.46 1.83
CA MET A 1 13.80 -23.88 0.49
C MET A 1 12.31 -23.73 0.14
N LYS A 2 11.52 -24.82 0.11
CA LYS A 2 10.07 -24.80 -0.20
C LYS A 2 9.20 -23.86 0.66
N LYS A 3 9.48 -23.71 1.97
CA LYS A 3 8.77 -22.76 2.85
C LYS A 3 9.12 -21.28 2.62
N LYS A 4 10.24 -20.97 1.97
CA LYS A 4 10.65 -19.59 1.67
C LYS A 4 10.05 -19.10 0.35
N LEU A 5 9.87 -20.00 -0.63
CA LEU A 5 9.22 -19.68 -1.90
C LEU A 5 7.72 -19.40 -1.73
N LEU A 6 7.02 -20.19 -0.91
CA LEU A 6 5.62 -19.96 -0.54
C LEU A 6 5.42 -18.63 0.21
N LEU A 7 6.38 -18.24 1.06
CA LEU A 7 6.35 -16.99 1.81
C LEU A 7 6.60 -15.77 0.91
N VAL A 8 7.47 -15.91 -0.11
CA VAL A 8 7.71 -14.89 -1.13
C VAL A 8 6.49 -14.76 -2.05
N PHE A 9 5.87 -15.88 -2.45
CA PHE A 9 4.64 -15.85 -3.23
C PHE A 9 3.47 -15.23 -2.47
N LEU A 10 3.33 -15.53 -1.17
CA LEU A 10 2.36 -14.89 -0.27
C LEU A 10 2.67 -13.41 -0.03
N LEU A 11 3.94 -13.02 0.12
CA LEU A 11 4.35 -11.61 0.29
C LEU A 11 4.09 -10.77 -0.96
N ILE A 12 4.36 -11.33 -2.14
CA ILE A 12 4.05 -10.75 -3.45
C ILE A 12 2.53 -10.60 -3.57
N PHE A 13 1.76 -11.64 -3.26
CA PHE A 13 0.29 -11.59 -3.31
C PHE A 13 -0.34 -10.64 -2.27
N THR A 14 0.26 -10.46 -1.09
CA THR A 14 -0.20 -9.47 -0.09
C THR A 14 0.25 -8.05 -0.42
N LEU A 15 1.40 -7.86 -1.06
CA LEU A 15 1.82 -6.55 -1.58
C LEU A 15 0.87 -6.08 -2.69
N PHE A 16 0.41 -7.00 -3.56
CA PHE A 16 -0.50 -6.65 -4.65
C PHE A 16 -1.96 -6.47 -4.21
N THR A 17 -2.47 -7.24 -3.24
CA THR A 17 -3.84 -7.05 -2.71
C THR A 17 -3.96 -5.84 -1.77
N ALA A 18 -2.90 -5.48 -1.03
CA ALA A 18 -2.91 -4.32 -0.13
C ALA A 18 -2.72 -2.99 -0.87
N ALA A 19 -1.90 -2.94 -1.92
CA ALA A 19 -1.69 -1.71 -2.70
C ALA A 19 -2.95 -1.32 -3.52
N GLY A 20 -3.68 -2.31 -4.06
CA GLY A 20 -4.85 -2.06 -4.90
C GLY A 20 -6.09 -1.51 -4.17
N CYS A 21 -6.29 -1.84 -2.89
CA CYS A 21 -7.46 -1.38 -2.14
C CYS A 21 -7.29 0.04 -1.54
N GLY A 22 -6.06 0.51 -1.32
CA GLY A 22 -5.80 1.80 -0.69
C GLY A 22 -5.52 2.94 -1.67
N LEU A 23 -4.90 2.67 -2.84
CA LEU A 23 -4.42 3.71 -3.75
C LEU A 23 -5.47 4.29 -4.70
N PHE A 24 -6.61 3.62 -4.89
CA PHE A 24 -7.66 4.05 -5.84
C PHE A 24 -9.02 4.28 -5.16
N GLY A 25 -9.01 4.63 -3.87
CA GLY A 25 -10.24 4.97 -3.14
C GLY A 25 -10.78 6.35 -3.51
N GLY A 26 -11.16 6.55 -4.78
CA GLY A 26 -11.87 7.72 -5.24
C GLY A 26 -13.28 7.77 -4.63
N GLY A 27 -13.64 8.89 -4.02
CA GLY A 27 -14.99 9.13 -3.54
C GLY A 27 -16.00 9.00 -4.68
N GLY A 28 -16.82 7.95 -4.64
CA GLY A 28 -17.73 7.61 -5.72
C GLY A 28 -18.67 8.76 -6.09
N ASP A 29 -18.61 9.19 -7.35
CA ASP A 29 -19.63 10.04 -7.95
C ASP A 29 -20.92 9.22 -8.14
N GLU A 30 -22.10 9.80 -7.89
CA GLU A 30 -23.42 9.11 -7.88
C GLU A 30 -23.87 8.58 -9.27
N ASN A 31 -22.99 8.59 -10.26
CA ASN A 31 -23.23 8.14 -11.63
C ASN A 31 -22.37 6.92 -11.99
N GLU A 32 -22.25 5.92 -11.12
CA GLU A 32 -21.67 4.62 -11.47
C GLU A 32 -22.44 4.00 -12.64
N GLU A 33 -21.86 4.02 -13.84
CA GLU A 33 -22.26 3.11 -14.92
C GLU A 33 -21.94 1.70 -14.44
N LYS A 34 -22.98 0.94 -14.09
CA LYS A 34 -22.89 -0.45 -13.69
C LYS A 34 -22.09 -1.23 -14.74
N TYR A 35 -20.86 -1.58 -14.41
CA TYR A 35 -20.04 -2.43 -15.27
C TYR A 35 -20.73 -3.80 -15.34
N GLU A 36 -21.32 -4.13 -16.49
CA GLU A 36 -21.85 -5.48 -16.76
C GLU A 36 -20.67 -6.41 -17.06
N GLY A 37 -19.80 -6.63 -16.07
CA GLY A 37 -18.79 -7.68 -16.12
C GLY A 37 -19.51 -9.02 -16.28
N LEU A 38 -19.31 -9.69 -17.42
CA LEU A 38 -19.95 -10.97 -17.70
C LEU A 38 -19.48 -12.02 -16.68
N GLU A 39 -20.37 -12.45 -15.79
CA GLU A 39 -20.12 -13.58 -14.89
C GLU A 39 -19.76 -14.84 -15.70
N TYR A 40 -18.67 -15.51 -15.31
CA TYR A 40 -18.25 -16.78 -15.91
C TYR A 40 -18.94 -17.96 -15.22
N LEU A 41 -19.52 -18.86 -16.02
CA LEU A 41 -20.02 -20.14 -15.53
C LEU A 41 -18.89 -20.98 -14.90
N ALA A 42 -19.21 -21.73 -13.84
CA ALA A 42 -18.29 -22.73 -13.30
C ALA A 42 -17.98 -23.82 -14.34
N SER A 43 -16.77 -24.36 -14.31
CA SER A 43 -16.40 -25.49 -15.16
C SER A 43 -17.22 -26.72 -14.79
N PRO A 44 -17.71 -27.52 -15.76
CA PRO A 44 -18.29 -28.81 -15.45
C PRO A 44 -17.28 -29.69 -14.71
N VAL A 45 -17.70 -30.27 -13.59
CA VAL A 45 -16.88 -31.14 -12.75
C VAL A 45 -17.40 -32.57 -12.72
N ASN A 46 -16.60 -33.47 -12.14
CA ASN A 46 -16.98 -34.86 -11.86
C ASN A 46 -17.35 -35.62 -13.15
N LEU A 47 -16.52 -35.45 -14.19
CA LEU A 47 -16.71 -36.15 -15.44
C LEU A 47 -16.52 -37.66 -15.24
N GLN A 48 -17.47 -38.44 -15.74
CA GLN A 48 -17.47 -39.90 -15.62
C GLN A 48 -17.84 -40.56 -16.94
N ILE A 49 -17.21 -41.70 -17.22
CA ILE A 49 -17.52 -42.51 -18.40
C ILE A 49 -18.03 -43.88 -17.96
N LYS A 50 -19.27 -44.21 -18.31
CA LYS A 50 -19.87 -45.52 -18.05
C LYS A 50 -20.65 -46.00 -19.27
N ASN A 51 -20.35 -47.21 -19.73
CA ASN A 51 -21.02 -47.83 -20.89
C ASN A 51 -21.06 -46.94 -22.14
N LYS A 52 -19.97 -46.20 -22.41
CA LYS A 52 -19.87 -45.21 -23.50
C LYS A 52 -20.84 -44.02 -23.42
N VAL A 53 -21.24 -43.67 -22.20
CA VAL A 53 -21.92 -42.42 -21.89
C VAL A 53 -20.98 -41.60 -21.01
N LEU A 54 -20.68 -40.38 -21.45
CA LEU A 54 -20.03 -39.35 -20.65
C LEU A 54 -21.10 -38.63 -19.83
N SER A 55 -20.87 -38.40 -18.54
CA SER A 55 -21.74 -37.61 -17.66
C SER A 55 -20.91 -36.66 -16.80
N TRP A 56 -21.51 -35.57 -16.35
CA TRP A 56 -20.91 -34.55 -15.48
C TRP A 56 -21.97 -33.95 -14.56
N ASP A 57 -21.55 -33.17 -13.58
CA ASP A 57 -22.47 -32.46 -12.69
C ASP A 57 -23.06 -31.21 -13.36
N ALA A 58 -24.29 -30.86 -13.01
CA ALA A 58 -24.95 -29.70 -13.58
C ALA A 58 -24.26 -28.40 -13.10
N VAL A 59 -23.96 -27.52 -14.05
CA VAL A 59 -23.46 -26.18 -13.76
C VAL A 59 -24.66 -25.24 -13.61
N GLU A 60 -24.71 -24.51 -12.51
CA GLU A 60 -25.74 -23.49 -12.27
C GLU A 60 -25.71 -22.42 -13.37
N ASN A 61 -26.88 -21.89 -13.76
CA ASN A 61 -27.05 -20.92 -14.86
C ASN A 61 -26.64 -21.40 -16.27
N ALA A 62 -26.12 -22.62 -16.43
CA ALA A 62 -25.84 -23.21 -17.73
C ALA A 62 -27.13 -23.65 -18.43
N SER A 63 -27.30 -23.24 -19.69
CA SER A 63 -28.43 -23.63 -20.53
C SER A 63 -28.13 -24.83 -21.45
N LYS A 64 -26.85 -25.03 -21.76
CA LYS A 64 -26.35 -26.09 -22.64
C LYS A 64 -24.86 -26.33 -22.38
N TYR A 65 -24.33 -27.39 -22.95
CA TYR A 65 -22.95 -27.83 -22.83
C TYR A 65 -22.38 -28.14 -24.20
N GLU A 66 -21.14 -27.71 -24.44
CA GLU A 66 -20.36 -28.06 -25.61
C GLU A 66 -19.42 -29.20 -25.28
N VAL A 67 -19.56 -30.33 -25.98
CA VAL A 67 -18.75 -31.53 -25.75
C VAL A 67 -17.70 -31.61 -26.84
N TYR A 68 -16.44 -31.66 -26.42
CA TYR A 68 -15.29 -31.81 -27.30
C TYR A 68 -14.77 -33.25 -27.23
N VAL A 69 -14.38 -33.80 -28.38
CA VAL A 69 -13.79 -35.14 -28.50
C VAL A 69 -12.50 -35.03 -29.28
N ASN A 70 -11.39 -35.47 -28.69
CA ASN A 70 -10.04 -35.35 -29.26
C ASN A 70 -9.77 -33.91 -29.76
N GLY A 71 -10.02 -32.93 -28.89
CA GLY A 71 -9.79 -31.50 -29.15
C GLY A 71 -10.79 -30.82 -30.09
N LYS A 72 -11.80 -31.51 -30.62
CA LYS A 72 -12.77 -30.93 -31.57
C LYS A 72 -14.18 -30.92 -31.03
N LYS A 73 -14.86 -29.77 -31.14
CA LYS A 73 -16.28 -29.64 -30.78
C LYS A 73 -17.10 -30.66 -31.54
N LYS A 74 -17.71 -31.58 -30.80
CA LYS A 74 -18.45 -32.71 -31.37
C LYS A 74 -19.95 -32.54 -31.27
N ALA A 75 -20.42 -31.99 -30.16
CA ALA A 75 -21.84 -31.82 -29.91
C ALA A 75 -22.10 -30.59 -29.03
N THR A 76 -23.35 -30.13 -29.09
CA THR A 76 -23.93 -29.24 -28.08
C THR A 76 -25.17 -29.92 -27.54
N VAL A 77 -25.23 -30.13 -26.23
CA VAL A 77 -26.30 -30.86 -25.54
C VAL A 77 -26.90 -30.00 -24.43
N SER A 78 -28.18 -30.18 -24.11
CA SER A 78 -28.83 -29.50 -22.98
C SER A 78 -28.86 -30.36 -21.71
N GLU A 79 -28.57 -31.65 -21.83
CA GLU A 79 -28.51 -32.59 -20.71
C GLU A 79 -27.07 -32.70 -20.20
N THR A 80 -26.89 -33.16 -18.96
CA THR A 80 -25.57 -33.40 -18.35
C THR A 80 -24.96 -34.75 -18.74
N SER A 81 -25.25 -35.20 -19.96
CA SER A 81 -24.69 -36.44 -20.49
C SER A 81 -24.58 -36.44 -22.01
N TYR A 82 -23.66 -37.26 -22.51
CA TYR A 82 -23.42 -37.45 -23.93
C TYR A 82 -23.10 -38.92 -24.26
N ASP A 83 -23.97 -39.55 -25.06
CA ASP A 83 -23.75 -40.90 -25.57
C ASP A 83 -22.80 -40.86 -26.79
N PHE A 84 -21.63 -41.47 -26.63
CA PHE A 84 -20.61 -41.57 -27.66
C PHE A 84 -20.48 -42.99 -28.22
N GLY A 85 -21.47 -43.86 -28.04
CA GLY A 85 -21.48 -45.24 -28.55
C GLY A 85 -21.34 -45.36 -30.07
N SER A 86 -21.66 -44.31 -30.81
CA SER A 86 -21.44 -44.21 -32.26
C SER A 86 -20.00 -43.86 -32.66
N GLN A 87 -19.19 -43.35 -31.73
CA GLN A 87 -17.79 -43.05 -31.96
C GLN A 87 -16.98 -44.35 -32.04
N LYS A 88 -16.05 -44.38 -33.00
CA LYS A 88 -15.11 -45.48 -33.19
C LYS A 88 -13.76 -45.10 -32.60
N GLY A 89 -13.07 -46.08 -32.02
CA GLY A 89 -11.80 -45.88 -31.34
C GLY A 89 -11.81 -46.59 -30.00
N ASP A 90 -10.64 -47.11 -29.62
CA ASP A 90 -10.40 -47.72 -28.31
C ASP A 90 -9.81 -46.70 -27.32
N PHE A 91 -9.51 -45.49 -27.81
CA PHE A 91 -9.04 -44.33 -27.07
C PHE A 91 -9.74 -43.06 -27.58
N LEU A 92 -10.35 -42.29 -26.68
CA LEU A 92 -10.97 -40.99 -26.97
C LEU A 92 -10.80 -40.08 -25.75
N THR A 93 -10.41 -38.83 -25.93
CA THR A 93 -10.39 -37.81 -24.87
C THR A 93 -11.60 -36.89 -24.97
N PHE A 94 -12.09 -36.43 -23.82
CA PHE A 94 -13.27 -35.59 -23.69
C PHE A 94 -13.00 -34.44 -22.72
N TYR A 95 -13.55 -33.28 -23.05
CA TYR A 95 -13.80 -32.19 -22.10
C TYR A 95 -15.12 -31.50 -22.46
N VAL A 96 -15.68 -30.76 -21.50
CA VAL A 96 -16.99 -30.11 -21.62
C VAL A 96 -16.87 -28.65 -21.21
N ILE A 97 -17.59 -27.78 -21.93
CA ILE A 97 -17.72 -26.35 -21.61
C ILE A 97 -19.21 -26.05 -21.37
N ALA A 98 -19.53 -25.40 -20.26
CA ALA A 98 -20.88 -24.91 -19.96
C ALA A 98 -21.15 -23.58 -20.66
N VAL A 99 -22.38 -23.41 -21.16
CA VAL A 99 -22.81 -22.21 -21.92
C VAL A 99 -24.15 -21.69 -21.42
N GLY A 100 -24.20 -20.41 -21.07
CA GLY A 100 -25.37 -19.69 -20.58
C GLY A 100 -25.83 -18.59 -21.54
N PRO A 101 -27.07 -18.09 -21.40
CA PRO A 101 -27.58 -16.97 -22.22
C PRO A 101 -27.03 -15.61 -21.80
N ASP A 102 -26.87 -15.39 -20.49
CA ASP A 102 -26.47 -14.09 -19.89
C ASP A 102 -25.11 -14.19 -19.18
N TYR A 103 -24.36 -15.26 -19.46
CA TYR A 103 -23.09 -15.60 -18.82
C TYR A 103 -22.03 -15.88 -19.87
N SER A 104 -20.78 -15.53 -19.56
CA SER A 104 -19.63 -16.03 -20.32
C SER A 104 -19.50 -17.55 -20.15
N ASN A 105 -19.04 -18.22 -21.21
CA ASN A 105 -18.80 -19.66 -21.18
C ASN A 105 -17.82 -20.04 -20.05
N SER A 106 -17.98 -21.23 -19.47
CA SER A 106 -17.03 -21.73 -18.48
C SER A 106 -15.65 -22.00 -19.09
N ALA A 107 -14.64 -22.25 -18.24
CA ALA A 107 -13.42 -22.92 -18.70
C ALA A 107 -13.74 -24.36 -19.16
N LYS A 108 -12.77 -25.03 -19.80
CA LYS A 108 -12.87 -26.48 -20.04
C LYS A 108 -12.94 -27.20 -18.69
N SER A 109 -13.75 -28.25 -18.62
CA SER A 109 -13.62 -29.24 -17.54
C SER A 109 -12.23 -29.88 -17.58
N LEU A 110 -11.83 -30.55 -16.50
CA LEU A 110 -10.75 -31.52 -16.60
C LEU A 110 -11.05 -32.55 -17.70
N THR A 111 -9.99 -32.95 -18.38
CA THR A 111 -10.01 -33.97 -19.42
C THR A 111 -10.31 -35.32 -18.79
N ILE A 112 -11.11 -36.12 -19.48
CA ILE A 112 -11.29 -37.54 -19.19
C ILE A 112 -11.15 -38.36 -20.47
N ALA A 113 -10.51 -39.52 -20.35
CA ALA A 113 -10.29 -40.43 -21.46
C ALA A 113 -11.13 -41.70 -21.32
N TYR A 114 -11.75 -42.09 -22.44
CA TYR A 114 -12.27 -43.43 -22.62
C TYR A 114 -11.14 -44.35 -23.08
N HIS A 115 -10.92 -45.42 -22.31
CA HIS A 115 -10.08 -46.54 -22.70
C HIS A 115 -10.90 -47.82 -22.72
N ALA A 116 -10.72 -48.65 -23.75
CA ALA A 116 -11.29 -49.99 -23.75
C ALA A 116 -10.70 -50.88 -22.63
N ASP A 117 -9.44 -50.64 -22.26
CA ASP A 117 -8.74 -51.30 -21.16
C ASP A 117 -7.73 -50.35 -20.49
N ILE A 118 -8.21 -49.54 -19.54
CA ILE A 118 -7.38 -48.56 -18.81
C ILE A 118 -6.26 -49.22 -18.00
N ALA A 119 -6.44 -50.47 -17.55
CA ALA A 119 -5.42 -51.18 -16.77
C ALA A 119 -4.19 -51.51 -17.64
N THR A 120 -4.43 -51.92 -18.89
CA THR A 120 -3.34 -52.14 -19.86
C THR A 120 -2.60 -50.84 -20.18
N VAL A 121 -3.31 -49.71 -20.29
CA VAL A 121 -2.66 -48.41 -20.54
C VAL A 121 -1.81 -47.96 -19.35
N ALA A 122 -2.35 -48.04 -18.13
CA ALA A 122 -1.60 -47.71 -16.91
C ALA A 122 -0.36 -48.61 -16.73
N ALA A 123 -0.46 -49.91 -17.01
CA ALA A 123 0.69 -50.82 -16.99
C ALA A 123 1.75 -50.45 -18.05
N GLY A 124 1.33 -49.94 -19.20
CA GLY A 124 2.23 -49.41 -20.22
C GLY A 124 2.97 -48.16 -19.75
N ILE A 125 2.27 -47.23 -19.07
CA ILE A 125 2.87 -46.02 -18.49
C ILE A 125 3.89 -46.39 -17.40
N LEU A 126 3.56 -47.33 -16.50
CA LEU A 126 4.51 -47.85 -15.51
C LEU A 126 5.75 -48.46 -16.17
N GLY A 127 5.58 -49.24 -17.23
CA GLY A 127 6.70 -49.80 -17.97
C GLY A 127 7.61 -48.73 -18.58
N ALA A 128 7.02 -47.68 -19.15
CA ALA A 128 7.78 -46.53 -19.66
C ALA A 128 8.48 -45.76 -18.53
N ALA A 129 7.84 -45.59 -17.38
CA ALA A 129 8.44 -44.95 -16.21
C ALA A 129 9.62 -45.74 -15.64
N GLU A 130 9.51 -47.07 -15.56
CA GLU A 130 10.62 -47.95 -15.15
C GLU A 130 11.83 -47.82 -16.08
N GLU A 131 11.61 -47.65 -17.39
CA GLU A 131 12.69 -47.43 -18.37
C GLU A 131 13.40 -46.08 -18.19
N LEU A 132 12.69 -45.07 -17.70
CA LEU A 132 13.20 -43.72 -17.40
C LEU A 132 13.66 -43.56 -15.94
N GLU A 133 13.61 -44.61 -15.12
CA GLU A 133 13.90 -44.56 -13.68
C GLU A 133 12.95 -43.68 -12.86
N TRP A 134 11.77 -43.34 -13.41
CA TRP A 134 10.71 -42.63 -12.71
C TRP A 134 9.93 -43.59 -11.82
N ASN A 135 9.86 -43.30 -10.52
CA ASN A 135 9.22 -44.18 -9.54
C ASN A 135 7.90 -43.59 -9.03
N PHE A 136 6.79 -44.16 -9.49
CA PHE A 136 5.44 -43.88 -8.99
C PHE A 136 4.59 -45.15 -8.97
N ASP A 137 3.46 -45.12 -8.26
CA ASP A 137 2.60 -46.28 -8.09
C ASP A 137 1.57 -46.46 -9.23
N GLU A 138 0.82 -47.56 -9.16
CA GLU A 138 -0.20 -47.88 -10.16
C GLU A 138 -1.34 -46.84 -10.19
N ASP A 139 -1.63 -46.18 -9.06
CA ASP A 139 -2.70 -45.19 -8.98
C ASP A 139 -2.32 -43.90 -9.72
N PHE A 140 -1.06 -43.46 -9.60
CA PHE A 140 -0.51 -42.36 -10.39
C PHE A 140 -0.62 -42.65 -11.90
N ALA A 141 -0.18 -43.84 -12.33
CA ALA A 141 -0.24 -44.26 -13.73
C ALA A 141 -1.68 -44.37 -14.25
N ARG A 142 -2.61 -44.81 -13.38
CA ARG A 142 -4.05 -44.88 -13.70
C ARG A 142 -4.67 -43.51 -13.86
N GLU A 143 -4.28 -42.51 -13.05
CA GLU A 143 -4.77 -41.15 -13.24
C GLU A 143 -4.26 -40.56 -14.55
N LEU A 144 -2.96 -40.68 -14.84
CA LEU A 144 -2.41 -40.25 -16.14
C LEU A 144 -3.18 -40.86 -17.31
N ALA A 145 -3.41 -42.19 -17.27
CA ALA A 145 -4.21 -42.87 -18.27
C ALA A 145 -5.63 -42.29 -18.35
N LYS A 146 -6.31 -42.12 -17.21
CA LYS A 146 -7.66 -41.57 -17.12
C LYS A 146 -7.76 -40.15 -17.67
N ARG A 147 -6.69 -39.35 -17.57
CA ARG A 147 -6.60 -37.99 -18.13
C ARG A 147 -6.14 -37.93 -19.58
N GLY A 148 -5.86 -39.08 -20.19
CA GLY A 148 -5.60 -39.19 -21.63
C GLY A 148 -4.13 -39.35 -22.00
N VAL A 149 -3.24 -39.52 -21.03
CA VAL A 149 -1.85 -39.85 -21.30
C VAL A 149 -1.76 -41.33 -21.71
N THR A 150 -1.02 -41.60 -22.77
CA THR A 150 -0.71 -42.97 -23.21
C THR A 150 0.74 -43.29 -22.85
N ALA A 151 1.15 -44.56 -22.87
CA ALA A 151 2.55 -44.92 -22.60
C ALA A 151 3.54 -44.25 -23.56
N GLU A 152 3.17 -44.11 -24.85
CA GLU A 152 3.97 -43.43 -25.86
C GLU A 152 4.07 -41.92 -25.58
N LYS A 153 2.94 -41.28 -25.26
CA LYS A 153 2.88 -39.86 -24.89
C LYS A 153 3.70 -39.59 -23.62
N PHE A 154 3.49 -40.39 -22.57
CA PHE A 154 4.24 -40.30 -21.32
C PHE A 154 5.75 -40.42 -21.55
N ALA A 155 6.19 -41.41 -22.34
CA ALA A 155 7.63 -41.60 -22.60
C ALA A 155 8.27 -40.38 -23.28
N LEU A 156 7.53 -39.69 -24.16
CA LEU A 156 8.01 -38.48 -24.83
C LEU A 156 8.07 -37.29 -23.86
N GLU A 157 6.97 -37.02 -23.15
CA GLU A 157 6.86 -35.89 -22.20
C GLU A 157 7.82 -36.07 -21.01
N ALA A 158 7.91 -37.28 -20.45
CA ALA A 158 8.81 -37.58 -19.34
C ALA A 158 10.29 -37.48 -19.75
N ALA A 159 10.65 -37.84 -21.00
CA ALA A 159 12.01 -37.64 -21.49
C ALA A 159 12.38 -36.16 -21.62
N ALA A 160 11.45 -35.31 -22.06
CA ALA A 160 11.66 -33.85 -22.09
C ALA A 160 11.83 -33.27 -20.67
N ILE A 161 10.98 -33.70 -19.73
CA ILE A 161 11.11 -33.29 -18.31
C ILE A 161 12.44 -33.76 -17.72
N ASP A 162 12.85 -35.00 -17.98
CA ASP A 162 14.10 -35.58 -17.49
C ASP A 162 15.33 -34.87 -18.07
N ALA A 163 15.29 -34.51 -19.37
CA ALA A 163 16.34 -33.75 -20.02
C ALA A 163 16.52 -32.36 -19.36
N LEU A 164 15.41 -31.62 -19.20
CA LEU A 164 15.43 -30.31 -18.55
C LEU A 164 15.91 -30.42 -17.09
N THR A 165 15.38 -31.37 -16.32
CA THR A 165 15.75 -31.54 -14.91
C THR A 165 17.21 -31.93 -14.75
N THR A 166 17.72 -32.84 -15.59
CA THR A 166 19.13 -33.26 -15.59
C THR A 166 20.05 -32.10 -15.90
N ALA A 167 19.68 -31.24 -16.86
CA ALA A 167 20.46 -30.06 -17.20
C ALA A 167 20.46 -29.04 -16.05
N LEU A 168 19.31 -28.78 -15.43
CA LEU A 168 19.21 -27.89 -14.27
C LEU A 168 19.95 -28.41 -13.03
N GLU A 169 20.08 -29.73 -12.85
CA GLU A 169 20.84 -30.33 -11.75
C GLU A 169 22.36 -30.34 -11.98
N ASN A 170 22.79 -30.12 -13.22
CA ASN A 170 24.18 -30.13 -13.61
C ASN A 170 24.62 -28.74 -14.08
N ASP A 171 25.13 -27.93 -13.13
CA ASP A 171 25.65 -26.57 -13.40
C ASP A 171 26.69 -26.50 -14.54
N GLU A 172 27.32 -27.63 -14.95
CA GLU A 172 28.23 -27.66 -16.12
C GLU A 172 27.50 -27.67 -17.48
N GLN A 173 26.16 -27.82 -17.51
CA GLN A 173 25.37 -27.83 -18.75
C GLN A 173 24.70 -26.50 -19.08
N ILE A 174 24.74 -25.53 -18.15
CA ILE A 174 24.19 -24.19 -18.34
C ILE A 174 25.34 -23.22 -18.02
N GLU A 175 26.18 -22.93 -19.02
CA GLU A 175 27.30 -22.01 -18.87
C GLU A 175 26.86 -20.55 -19.09
N ASN A 176 25.76 -20.33 -19.82
CA ASN A 176 25.26 -19.03 -20.25
C ASN A 176 23.72 -19.05 -20.46
N ALA A 177 23.14 -17.92 -20.83
CA ALA A 177 21.71 -17.78 -21.06
C ALA A 177 21.21 -18.55 -22.30
N ASP A 178 22.01 -18.65 -23.36
CA ASP A 178 21.71 -19.43 -24.57
C ASP A 178 21.50 -20.92 -24.28
N ASP A 179 22.35 -21.51 -23.42
CA ASP A 179 22.24 -22.92 -23.03
C ASP A 179 20.89 -23.19 -22.33
N LEU A 180 20.45 -22.27 -21.45
CA LEU A 180 19.15 -22.35 -20.79
C LEU A 180 18.00 -22.18 -21.78
N LYS A 181 18.14 -21.26 -22.75
CA LYS A 181 17.16 -21.05 -23.81
C LYS A 181 16.96 -22.31 -24.65
N GLU A 182 18.05 -22.92 -25.15
CA GLU A 182 17.97 -24.14 -25.98
C GLU A 182 17.24 -25.27 -25.23
N LEU A 183 17.51 -25.43 -23.93
CA LEU A 183 16.86 -26.44 -23.09
C LEU A 183 15.37 -26.17 -22.88
N LEU A 184 14.99 -24.91 -22.63
CA LEU A 184 13.60 -24.53 -22.44
C LEU A 184 12.80 -24.61 -23.76
N ASP A 185 13.41 -24.24 -24.88
CA ASP A 185 12.82 -24.40 -26.21
C ASP A 185 12.58 -25.88 -26.53
N GLU A 186 13.55 -26.78 -26.26
CA GLU A 186 13.37 -28.24 -26.45
C GLU A 186 12.25 -28.78 -25.55
N PHE A 187 12.17 -28.31 -24.31
CA PHE A 187 11.12 -28.70 -23.37
C PHE A 187 9.73 -28.26 -23.85
N LEU A 188 9.58 -27.03 -24.35
CA LEU A 188 8.31 -26.48 -24.84
C LEU A 188 7.88 -27.10 -26.16
N ASP A 189 8.84 -27.40 -27.05
CA ASP A 189 8.59 -28.12 -28.31
C ASP A 189 8.01 -29.53 -28.09
N ALA A 190 8.15 -30.09 -26.89
CA ALA A 190 7.55 -31.37 -26.52
C ALA A 190 6.02 -31.32 -26.33
N ASP A 191 5.40 -30.12 -26.33
CA ASP A 191 3.94 -29.90 -26.24
C ASP A 191 3.31 -30.67 -25.05
N ILE A 192 3.93 -30.50 -23.87
CA ILE A 192 3.56 -31.24 -22.66
C ILE A 192 2.21 -30.78 -22.15
N ASP A 193 1.27 -31.72 -22.03
CA ASP A 193 -0.04 -31.48 -21.43
C ASP A 193 0.05 -31.59 -19.92
N LEU A 194 0.20 -30.45 -19.24
CA LEU A 194 0.48 -30.40 -17.79
C LEU A 194 -0.69 -30.85 -16.92
N GLU A 195 -1.93 -30.68 -17.39
CA GLU A 195 -3.15 -30.96 -16.63
C GLU A 195 -3.17 -32.42 -16.09
N PRO A 196 -2.94 -33.48 -16.89
CA PRO A 196 -2.76 -34.84 -16.41
C PRO A 196 -1.70 -35.03 -15.31
N TYR A 197 -0.54 -34.38 -15.45
CA TYR A 197 0.57 -34.53 -14.51
C TYR A 197 0.27 -33.87 -13.18
N VAL A 198 -0.25 -32.64 -13.21
CA VAL A 198 -0.73 -31.92 -12.02
C VAL A 198 -1.81 -32.74 -11.30
N SER A 199 -2.75 -33.31 -12.06
CA SER A 199 -3.79 -34.20 -11.54
C SER A 199 -3.20 -35.40 -10.79
N ALA A 200 -2.25 -36.12 -11.41
CA ALA A 200 -1.62 -37.29 -10.80
C ALA A 200 -0.74 -36.93 -9.58
N ILE A 201 0.00 -35.82 -9.65
CA ILE A 201 0.82 -35.31 -8.54
C ILE A 201 -0.05 -34.97 -7.34
N LEU A 202 -1.11 -34.17 -7.54
CA LEU A 202 -2.03 -33.81 -6.46
C LEU A 202 -2.63 -35.06 -5.81
N LEU A 203 -3.05 -36.06 -6.61
CA LEU A 203 -3.56 -37.34 -6.07
C LEU A 203 -2.55 -38.10 -5.25
N SER A 204 -1.28 -38.11 -5.66
CA SER A 204 -0.22 -38.77 -4.90
C SER A 204 0.13 -38.08 -3.58
N LEU A 205 -0.15 -36.77 -3.47
CA LEU A 205 0.10 -36.00 -2.26
C LEU A 205 -0.95 -36.28 -1.18
N ARG A 206 -2.19 -36.61 -1.57
CA ARG A 206 -3.31 -36.84 -0.64
C ARG A 206 -2.99 -37.87 0.46
N PRO A 207 -2.53 -39.11 0.16
CA PRO A 207 -2.21 -40.07 1.22
C PRO A 207 -1.14 -39.56 2.21
N SER A 208 -0.19 -38.75 1.73
CA SER A 208 0.82 -38.14 2.61
C SER A 208 0.21 -37.06 3.51
N LEU A 209 -0.77 -36.30 3.01
CA LEU A 209 -1.53 -35.34 3.81
C LEU A 209 -2.39 -36.05 4.86
N GLU A 210 -3.08 -37.14 4.48
CA GLU A 210 -3.87 -37.98 5.40
C GLU A 210 -2.99 -38.59 6.51
N ASP A 211 -1.82 -39.13 6.16
CA ASP A 211 -0.87 -39.66 7.15
C ASP A 211 -0.28 -38.56 8.04
N SER A 212 -0.09 -37.35 7.50
CA SER A 212 0.37 -36.19 8.30
C SER A 212 -0.73 -35.76 9.27
N TYR A 213 -1.99 -35.72 8.84
CA TYR A 213 -3.16 -35.43 9.66
C TYR A 213 -3.34 -36.48 10.78
N ASP A 214 -3.15 -37.75 10.47
CA ASP A 214 -3.23 -38.84 11.45
C ASP A 214 -2.10 -38.79 12.48
N ARG A 215 -0.90 -38.36 12.06
CA ARG A 215 0.27 -38.20 12.94
C ARG A 215 0.31 -36.88 13.71
N ALA A 216 -0.48 -35.88 13.30
CA ALA A 216 -0.54 -34.58 13.96
C ALA A 216 -0.92 -34.76 15.44
N THR A 217 -0.09 -34.20 16.32
CA THR A 217 -0.26 -34.33 17.77
C THR A 217 -0.79 -33.07 18.42
N SER A 218 -0.58 -31.90 17.81
CA SER A 218 -1.18 -30.66 18.26
C SER A 218 -2.59 -30.51 17.63
N PRO A 219 -3.59 -30.03 18.39
CA PRO A 219 -4.91 -29.74 17.85
C PRO A 219 -4.85 -28.79 16.66
N GLN A 220 -4.05 -27.72 16.74
CA GLN A 220 -3.94 -26.72 15.67
C GLN A 220 -3.35 -27.28 14.37
N GLU A 221 -2.31 -28.12 14.46
CA GLU A 221 -1.74 -28.78 13.28
C GLU A 221 -2.72 -29.75 12.65
N LYS A 222 -3.52 -30.44 13.48
CA LYS A 222 -4.51 -31.40 13.01
C LYS A 222 -5.68 -30.70 12.32
N GLU A 223 -6.15 -29.59 12.88
CA GLU A 223 -7.17 -28.72 12.30
C GLU A 223 -6.72 -28.20 10.92
N ALA A 224 -5.55 -27.54 10.83
CA ALA A 224 -5.01 -27.04 9.57
C ALA A 224 -4.79 -28.13 8.50
N LEU A 225 -4.34 -29.33 8.88
CA LEU A 225 -4.20 -30.44 7.93
C LEU A 225 -5.55 -31.03 7.51
N GLY A 226 -6.54 -31.04 8.42
CA GLY A 226 -7.90 -31.50 8.15
C GLY A 226 -8.62 -30.57 7.20
N GLU A 227 -8.42 -29.26 7.38
CA GLU A 227 -8.78 -28.23 6.42
C GLU A 227 -8.14 -28.53 5.07
N ILE A 228 -6.80 -28.53 4.92
CA ILE A 228 -6.16 -28.76 3.62
C ILE A 228 -6.73 -30.00 2.89
N LEU A 229 -7.02 -31.09 3.62
CA LEU A 229 -7.69 -32.28 3.07
C LEU A 229 -9.13 -32.01 2.61
N GLY A 230 -9.90 -31.21 3.35
CA GLY A 230 -11.21 -30.71 2.95
C GLY A 230 -11.19 -29.86 1.67
N LEU A 231 -10.25 -28.93 1.53
CA LEU A 231 -10.08 -28.12 0.30
C LEU A 231 -9.77 -29.03 -0.87
N TYR A 232 -8.82 -29.93 -0.64
CA TYR A 232 -8.41 -30.92 -1.61
C TYR A 232 -9.61 -31.74 -2.08
N ASP A 233 -10.47 -32.21 -1.17
CA ASP A 233 -11.64 -33.03 -1.52
C ASP A 233 -12.77 -32.26 -2.21
N ALA A 234 -12.99 -30.99 -1.83
CA ALA A 234 -14.04 -30.15 -2.39
C ALA A 234 -13.67 -29.57 -3.76
N GLU A 235 -12.42 -29.14 -3.92
CA GLU A 235 -11.98 -28.31 -5.05
C GLU A 235 -10.88 -28.99 -5.90
N TYR A 236 -10.68 -30.31 -5.76
CA TYR A 236 -9.62 -31.05 -6.47
C TYR A 236 -9.49 -30.67 -7.95
N GLU A 237 -10.60 -30.70 -8.70
CA GLU A 237 -10.56 -30.46 -10.14
C GLU A 237 -10.21 -29.00 -10.49
N ASN A 238 -10.70 -28.06 -9.67
CA ASN A 238 -10.39 -26.64 -9.80
C ASN A 238 -8.94 -26.34 -9.42
N LEU A 239 -8.41 -26.98 -8.37
CA LEU A 239 -7.00 -26.92 -7.98
C LEU A 239 -6.08 -27.41 -9.11
N VAL A 240 -6.43 -28.52 -9.77
CA VAL A 240 -5.66 -29.02 -10.92
C VAL A 240 -5.63 -27.99 -12.04
N LEU A 241 -6.78 -27.43 -12.42
CA LEU A 241 -6.87 -26.44 -13.48
C LEU A 241 -6.11 -25.15 -13.13
N ALA A 242 -6.25 -24.64 -11.91
CA ALA A 242 -5.56 -23.42 -11.49
C ALA A 242 -4.03 -23.60 -11.50
N VAL A 243 -3.52 -24.72 -11.01
CA VAL A 243 -2.08 -25.02 -11.03
C VAL A 243 -1.58 -25.24 -12.46
N ALA A 244 -2.32 -25.98 -13.29
CA ALA A 244 -1.94 -26.19 -14.69
C ALA A 244 -1.90 -24.86 -15.46
N ASN A 245 -2.94 -24.05 -15.36
CA ASN A 245 -3.01 -22.74 -16.02
C ASN A 245 -1.91 -21.79 -15.53
N ALA A 246 -1.55 -21.83 -14.24
CA ALA A 246 -0.46 -21.00 -13.72
C ALA A 246 0.91 -21.41 -14.29
N ILE A 247 1.15 -22.70 -14.52
CA ILE A 247 2.37 -23.18 -15.17
C ILE A 247 2.34 -22.85 -16.66
N GLU A 248 1.20 -23.04 -17.34
CA GLU A 248 1.01 -22.64 -18.74
C GLU A 248 1.28 -21.15 -18.94
N TYR A 249 0.74 -20.29 -18.06
CA TYR A 249 1.03 -18.85 -18.08
C TYR A 249 2.54 -18.55 -17.96
N ALA A 250 3.26 -19.27 -17.09
CA ALA A 250 4.71 -19.09 -16.99
C ALA A 250 5.46 -19.48 -18.28
N PHE A 251 4.95 -20.47 -19.02
CA PHE A 251 5.47 -20.83 -20.33
C PHE A 251 5.10 -19.79 -21.39
N ASP A 252 3.88 -19.27 -21.37
CA ASP A 252 3.47 -18.20 -22.28
C ASP A 252 4.37 -16.97 -22.11
N VAL A 253 4.62 -16.53 -20.86
CA VAL A 253 5.58 -15.45 -20.54
C VAL A 253 6.97 -15.76 -21.12
N TYR A 254 7.49 -16.98 -20.90
CA TYR A 254 8.78 -17.37 -21.47
C TYR A 254 8.79 -17.26 -23.00
N THR A 255 7.73 -17.72 -23.67
CA THR A 255 7.65 -17.68 -25.13
C THR A 255 7.46 -16.28 -25.71
N ALA A 256 7.05 -15.31 -24.88
CA ALA A 256 6.88 -13.92 -25.30
C ALA A 256 8.21 -13.15 -25.32
N PHE A 257 9.25 -13.60 -24.61
CA PHE A 257 10.58 -13.01 -24.70
C PHE A 257 11.14 -13.10 -26.13
N SER A 258 11.77 -12.03 -26.60
CA SER A 258 12.43 -12.03 -27.91
C SER A 258 13.62 -13.00 -27.97
N GLU A 259 14.07 -13.29 -29.19
CA GLU A 259 15.31 -14.06 -29.40
C GLU A 259 16.53 -13.37 -28.75
N ASP A 260 16.54 -12.03 -28.71
CA ASP A 260 17.66 -11.22 -28.23
C ASP A 260 17.68 -11.07 -26.69
N PHE A 261 16.60 -11.45 -25.98
CA PHE A 261 16.51 -11.32 -24.52
C PHE A 261 17.64 -12.07 -23.78
N PHE A 262 17.99 -13.27 -24.22
CA PHE A 262 19.04 -14.08 -23.59
C PHE A 262 20.44 -13.52 -23.89
N ASP A 263 20.65 -12.95 -25.07
CA ASP A 263 21.87 -12.19 -25.40
C ASP A 263 22.05 -11.00 -24.44
N LEU A 264 20.97 -10.28 -24.12
CA LEU A 264 21.00 -9.18 -23.15
C LEU A 264 21.35 -9.66 -21.74
N LEU A 265 20.83 -10.82 -21.30
CA LEU A 265 21.19 -11.40 -20.00
C LEU A 265 22.68 -11.77 -19.91
N ASP A 266 23.25 -12.31 -20.98
CA ASP A 266 24.68 -12.62 -21.06
C ASP A 266 25.54 -11.35 -21.12
N GLU A 267 25.06 -10.31 -21.80
CA GLU A 267 25.68 -8.97 -21.79
C GLU A 267 25.69 -8.39 -20.37
N LEU A 268 24.56 -8.42 -19.66
CA LEU A 268 24.44 -7.96 -18.28
C LEU A 268 25.36 -8.75 -17.33
N ASN A 269 25.44 -10.08 -17.49
CA ASN A 269 26.34 -10.92 -16.68
C ASN A 269 27.83 -10.61 -16.96
N SER A 270 28.16 -10.22 -18.19
CA SER A 270 29.53 -9.90 -18.61
C SER A 270 29.96 -8.49 -18.22
N ASN A 271 29.08 -7.50 -18.36
CA ASN A 271 29.35 -6.09 -18.14
C ASN A 271 29.02 -5.63 -16.71
N GLY A 272 28.15 -6.36 -16.01
CA GLY A 272 27.62 -6.00 -14.70
C GLY A 272 26.44 -5.01 -14.79
N VAL A 273 25.81 -4.73 -13.65
CA VAL A 273 24.62 -3.87 -13.52
C VAL A 273 24.88 -2.37 -13.74
N GLU A 274 26.11 -1.97 -14.10
CA GLU A 274 26.44 -0.57 -14.40
C GLU A 274 26.02 -0.16 -15.83
N ASP A 275 25.62 -1.11 -16.66
CA ASP A 275 25.12 -0.88 -18.01
C ASP A 275 23.60 -0.61 -18.00
N ALA A 276 23.23 0.66 -17.82
CA ALA A 276 21.84 1.08 -17.75
C ALA A 276 21.08 0.80 -19.07
N GLU A 277 21.72 0.97 -20.25
CA GLU A 277 21.09 0.70 -21.54
C GLU A 277 20.63 -0.76 -21.64
N THR A 278 21.52 -1.70 -21.29
CA THR A 278 21.20 -3.14 -21.27
C THR A 278 20.15 -3.47 -20.21
N LEU A 279 20.22 -2.86 -19.01
CA LEU A 279 19.24 -3.06 -17.94
C LEU A 279 17.82 -2.64 -18.38
N PHE A 280 17.69 -1.47 -19.00
CA PHE A 280 16.39 -0.97 -19.46
C PHE A 280 15.87 -1.77 -20.65
N ALA A 281 16.73 -2.23 -21.57
CA ALA A 281 16.31 -3.14 -22.64
C ALA A 281 15.75 -4.47 -22.08
N ILE A 282 16.39 -5.05 -21.05
CA ILE A 282 15.88 -6.24 -20.36
C ILE A 282 14.55 -5.95 -19.66
N LYS A 283 14.44 -4.78 -18.99
CA LYS A 283 13.22 -4.34 -18.32
C LYS A 283 12.06 -4.23 -19.32
N ASP A 284 12.29 -3.58 -20.46
CA ASP A 284 11.27 -3.39 -21.51
C ASP A 284 10.81 -4.74 -22.07
N GLU A 285 11.73 -5.67 -22.38
CA GLU A 285 11.38 -7.03 -22.83
C GLU A 285 10.55 -7.81 -21.79
N ILE A 286 10.85 -7.64 -20.49
CA ILE A 286 10.04 -8.22 -19.42
C ILE A 286 8.65 -7.59 -19.39
N VAL A 287 8.57 -6.27 -19.42
CA VAL A 287 7.29 -5.56 -19.38
C VAL A 287 6.40 -5.95 -20.56
N ASP A 288 6.96 -5.96 -21.78
CA ASP A 288 6.28 -6.40 -23.01
C ASP A 288 5.79 -7.85 -22.88
N ALA A 289 6.65 -8.77 -22.44
CA ALA A 289 6.29 -10.18 -22.29
C ALA A 289 5.14 -10.38 -21.31
N PHE A 290 5.11 -9.65 -20.19
CA PHE A 290 4.03 -9.73 -19.21
C PHE A 290 2.72 -9.07 -19.70
N LEU A 291 2.81 -7.93 -20.41
CA LEU A 291 1.64 -7.27 -21.01
C LEU A 291 0.98 -8.14 -22.09
N ASP A 292 1.78 -8.78 -22.95
CA ASP A 292 1.28 -9.63 -24.03
C ASP A 292 0.66 -10.95 -23.53
N THR A 293 1.05 -11.39 -22.34
CA THR A 293 0.66 -12.70 -21.80
C THR A 293 -0.28 -12.63 -20.61
N LEU A 294 -0.75 -11.42 -20.22
CA LEU A 294 -1.61 -11.19 -19.04
C LEU A 294 -2.61 -12.33 -18.82
N PRO A 295 -2.68 -12.87 -17.59
CA PRO A 295 -3.48 -14.04 -17.31
C PRO A 295 -4.96 -13.76 -17.61
N SER A 296 -5.66 -14.75 -18.15
CA SER A 296 -7.06 -14.54 -18.49
C SER A 296 -7.88 -14.29 -17.22
N ARG A 297 -8.83 -13.33 -17.28
CA ARG A 297 -9.76 -13.01 -16.18
C ARG A 297 -10.46 -14.26 -15.64
N ARG A 298 -10.74 -15.22 -16.52
CA ARG A 298 -11.36 -16.51 -16.16
C ARG A 298 -10.45 -17.35 -15.28
N ASP A 299 -9.16 -17.45 -15.61
CA ASP A 299 -8.22 -18.30 -14.87
C ASP A 299 -7.87 -17.66 -13.53
N LEU A 300 -7.76 -16.33 -13.46
CA LEU A 300 -7.65 -15.61 -12.19
C LEU A 300 -8.91 -15.74 -11.32
N ALA A 301 -10.11 -15.72 -11.90
CA ALA A 301 -11.34 -15.92 -11.14
C ALA A 301 -11.38 -17.31 -10.48
N LEU A 302 -10.80 -18.33 -11.14
CA LEU A 302 -10.63 -19.65 -10.55
C LEU A 302 -9.69 -19.62 -9.34
N VAL A 303 -8.58 -18.88 -9.43
CA VAL A 303 -7.66 -18.67 -8.30
C VAL A 303 -8.37 -18.01 -7.14
N TYR A 304 -9.18 -16.96 -7.37
CA TYR A 304 -9.94 -16.29 -6.32
C TYR A 304 -10.97 -17.21 -5.65
N ARG A 305 -11.65 -18.09 -6.38
CA ARG A 305 -12.57 -19.07 -5.78
C ARG A 305 -11.84 -20.09 -4.91
N ILE A 306 -10.66 -20.56 -5.33
CA ILE A 306 -9.83 -21.45 -4.51
C ILE A 306 -9.33 -20.71 -3.27
N PHE A 307 -8.91 -19.46 -3.43
CA PHE A 307 -8.47 -18.61 -2.33
C PHE A 307 -9.59 -18.35 -1.32
N ALA A 308 -10.80 -18.06 -1.79
CA ALA A 308 -11.99 -17.93 -0.96
C ALA A 308 -12.24 -19.19 -0.12
N LYS A 309 -12.19 -20.37 -0.75
CA LYS A 309 -12.30 -21.64 -0.03
C LYS A 309 -11.18 -21.84 0.98
N ALA A 310 -9.95 -21.45 0.68
CA ALA A 310 -8.87 -21.49 1.64
C ALA A 310 -9.12 -20.55 2.85
N ILE A 311 -9.71 -19.37 2.65
CA ILE A 311 -10.08 -18.46 3.74
C ILE A 311 -11.19 -19.05 4.62
N GLU A 312 -12.27 -19.57 4.02
CA GLU A 312 -13.42 -20.20 4.72
C GLU A 312 -12.98 -21.28 5.71
N MET A 313 -11.82 -21.87 5.46
CA MET A 313 -11.27 -22.96 6.23
C MET A 313 -10.39 -22.48 7.37
N ILE A 314 -9.59 -21.43 7.16
CA ILE A 314 -8.73 -20.84 8.19
C ILE A 314 -9.58 -20.08 9.21
N VAL A 315 -10.65 -19.46 8.73
CA VAL A 315 -11.52 -18.59 9.50
C VAL A 315 -12.94 -19.08 9.21
N ASP A 316 -13.48 -19.91 10.11
CA ASP A 316 -14.83 -20.50 10.05
C ASP A 316 -15.81 -19.57 9.32
N GLU A 317 -16.44 -20.04 8.23
CA GLU A 317 -17.42 -19.33 7.36
C GLU A 317 -17.54 -17.83 7.65
N ASN A 318 -16.62 -17.04 7.10
CA ASN A 318 -16.60 -15.59 7.29
C ASN A 318 -17.00 -14.82 6.03
N GLU A 319 -17.47 -13.59 6.25
CA GLU A 319 -17.97 -12.69 5.19
C GLU A 319 -16.93 -12.39 4.09
N LEU A 320 -15.64 -12.48 4.43
CA LEU A 320 -14.54 -12.29 3.49
C LEU A 320 -14.46 -13.41 2.45
N SER A 321 -14.60 -14.67 2.88
CA SER A 321 -14.58 -15.84 2.00
C SER A 321 -15.76 -15.81 1.02
N GLU A 322 -16.96 -15.46 1.48
CA GLU A 322 -18.13 -15.28 0.63
C GLU A 322 -17.90 -14.18 -0.40
N LEU A 323 -17.36 -13.03 0.02
CA LEU A 323 -17.08 -11.91 -0.88
C LEU A 323 -16.09 -12.29 -1.99
N PHE A 324 -14.97 -12.94 -1.65
CA PHE A 324 -14.00 -13.40 -2.65
C PHE A 324 -14.60 -14.43 -3.60
N TYR A 325 -15.48 -15.30 -3.12
CA TYR A 325 -16.12 -16.32 -3.95
C TYR A 325 -17.13 -15.69 -4.93
N ASP A 326 -18.05 -14.87 -4.40
CA ASP A 326 -19.14 -14.25 -5.15
C ASP A 326 -18.63 -13.18 -6.13
N SER A 327 -17.61 -12.43 -5.73
CA SER A 327 -17.01 -11.36 -6.53
C SER A 327 -15.73 -11.79 -7.26
N ALA A 328 -15.46 -13.11 -7.37
CA ALA A 328 -14.23 -13.64 -7.96
C ALA A 328 -13.94 -13.12 -9.37
N THR A 329 -14.99 -12.90 -10.18
CA THR A 329 -14.83 -12.38 -11.55
C THR A 329 -14.44 -10.91 -11.55
N GLN A 330 -15.02 -10.12 -10.65
CA GLN A 330 -14.71 -8.71 -10.46
C GLN A 330 -13.30 -8.52 -9.93
N PHE A 331 -12.89 -9.31 -8.93
CA PHE A 331 -11.51 -9.33 -8.45
C PHE A 331 -10.52 -9.69 -9.55
N ALA A 332 -10.82 -10.73 -10.35
CA ALA A 332 -9.98 -11.09 -11.47
C ALA A 332 -9.90 -9.97 -12.53
N ASN A 333 -11.02 -9.30 -12.82
CA ASN A 333 -11.05 -8.16 -13.72
C ASN A 333 -10.17 -7.01 -13.21
N MET A 334 -10.37 -6.60 -11.96
CA MET A 334 -9.62 -5.56 -11.28
C MET A 334 -8.11 -5.87 -11.31
N ASN A 335 -7.70 -7.10 -11.00
CA ASN A 335 -6.29 -7.47 -10.97
C ASN A 335 -5.65 -7.49 -12.37
N VAL A 336 -6.36 -7.91 -13.41
CA VAL A 336 -5.84 -7.81 -14.78
C VAL A 336 -5.61 -6.35 -15.16
N LEU A 337 -6.57 -5.47 -14.87
CA LEU A 337 -6.43 -4.03 -15.14
C LEU A 337 -5.31 -3.40 -14.31
N GLN A 338 -5.16 -3.80 -13.04
CA GLN A 338 -4.07 -3.34 -12.18
C GLN A 338 -2.70 -3.83 -12.67
N PHE A 339 -2.59 -5.07 -13.15
CA PHE A 339 -1.37 -5.54 -13.80
C PHE A 339 -1.07 -4.73 -15.06
N GLU A 340 -2.07 -4.47 -15.90
CA GLU A 340 -1.91 -3.63 -17.08
C GLU A 340 -1.42 -2.22 -16.71
N LEU A 341 -2.05 -1.56 -15.73
CA LEU A 341 -1.65 -0.23 -15.26
C LEU A 341 -0.23 -0.25 -14.68
N PHE A 342 0.10 -1.24 -13.86
CA PHE A 342 1.43 -1.38 -13.25
C PHE A 342 2.53 -1.56 -14.30
N PHE A 343 2.32 -2.44 -15.28
CA PHE A 343 3.31 -2.67 -16.32
C PHE A 343 3.47 -1.44 -17.22
N LYS A 344 2.39 -0.74 -17.57
CA LYS A 344 2.48 0.56 -18.27
C LYS A 344 3.23 1.63 -17.45
N LEU A 345 3.02 1.68 -16.14
CA LEU A 345 3.80 2.56 -15.27
C LEU A 345 5.29 2.19 -15.28
N LEU A 346 5.63 0.90 -15.33
CA LEU A 346 7.02 0.48 -15.47
C LEU A 346 7.61 0.89 -16.83
N GLU A 347 6.83 0.96 -17.91
CA GLU A 347 7.29 1.49 -19.20
C GLU A 347 7.71 2.96 -19.08
N GLU A 348 6.93 3.76 -18.33
CA GLU A 348 7.21 5.19 -18.09
C GLU A 348 8.53 5.47 -17.37
N PHE A 349 9.00 4.53 -16.54
CA PHE A 349 10.35 4.58 -15.97
C PHE A 349 11.34 4.04 -17.01
N ASP A 350 11.70 4.88 -17.98
CA ASP A 350 12.61 4.59 -19.06
C ASP A 350 14.06 5.07 -18.77
N LEU A 351 14.94 4.89 -19.76
CA LEU A 351 16.34 5.32 -19.66
C LEU A 351 16.47 6.84 -19.55
N ASP A 352 15.58 7.61 -20.17
CA ASP A 352 15.63 9.08 -20.11
C ASP A 352 15.28 9.55 -18.69
N PHE A 353 14.21 9.00 -18.09
CA PHE A 353 13.87 9.21 -16.68
C PHE A 353 15.04 8.85 -15.75
N TYR A 354 15.69 7.70 -15.97
CA TYR A 354 16.85 7.30 -15.18
C TYR A 354 17.99 8.30 -15.30
N ASN A 355 18.29 8.77 -16.51
CA ASN A 355 19.34 9.77 -16.72
C ASN A 355 19.03 11.10 -16.03
N ASP A 356 17.77 11.53 -16.03
CA ASP A 356 17.32 12.72 -15.30
C ASP A 356 17.54 12.54 -13.78
N ALA A 357 17.19 11.37 -13.24
CA ALA A 357 17.43 11.05 -11.83
C ALA A 357 18.94 11.00 -11.49
N ILE A 358 19.77 10.44 -12.37
CA ILE A 358 21.23 10.43 -12.20
C ILE A 358 21.79 11.86 -12.26
N GLU A 359 21.34 12.70 -13.20
CA GLU A 359 21.75 14.10 -13.29
C GLU A 359 21.46 14.84 -11.97
N ILE A 360 20.30 14.62 -11.35
CA ILE A 360 20.00 15.16 -10.02
C ILE A 360 21.04 14.68 -8.99
N THR A 361 21.31 13.38 -8.91
CA THR A 361 22.28 12.83 -7.93
C THR A 361 23.71 13.33 -8.14
N GLU A 362 24.10 13.65 -9.38
CA GLU A 362 25.43 14.17 -9.71
C GLU A 362 25.57 15.69 -9.50
N THR A 363 24.46 16.43 -9.63
CA THR A 363 24.46 17.90 -9.56
C THR A 363 24.14 18.45 -8.18
N GLN A 364 23.42 17.70 -7.35
CA GLN A 364 23.03 18.13 -6.02
C GLN A 364 24.18 18.18 -5.01
N THR A 365 24.05 19.07 -4.01
CA THR A 365 25.13 19.32 -3.03
C THR A 365 25.27 18.23 -1.98
N SER A 366 24.21 17.46 -1.72
CA SER A 366 24.19 16.34 -0.78
C SER A 366 23.32 15.19 -1.30
N LYS A 367 23.48 14.02 -0.66
CA LYS A 367 22.69 12.84 -0.96
C LYS A 367 21.23 13.04 -0.56
N GLU A 368 21.00 13.75 0.54
CA GLU A 368 19.68 14.02 1.11
C GLU A 368 18.84 14.90 0.17
N LEU A 369 19.41 15.97 -0.40
CA LEU A 369 18.71 16.78 -1.40
C LEU A 369 18.44 16.01 -2.69
N ALA A 370 19.42 15.24 -3.15
CA ALA A 370 19.24 14.39 -4.33
C ALA A 370 18.10 13.38 -4.14
N GLU A 371 18.02 12.74 -2.98
CA GLU A 371 16.95 11.78 -2.66
C GLU A 371 15.56 12.44 -2.66
N ILE A 372 15.45 13.67 -2.13
CA ILE A 372 14.19 14.42 -2.12
C ILE A 372 13.79 14.84 -3.53
N GLU A 373 14.72 15.38 -4.33
CA GLU A 373 14.43 15.80 -5.69
C GLU A 373 14.11 14.62 -6.62
N VAL A 374 14.82 13.50 -6.50
CA VAL A 374 14.47 12.27 -7.21
C VAL A 374 13.10 11.76 -6.77
N PHE A 375 12.77 11.83 -5.48
CA PHE A 375 11.44 11.47 -5.00
C PHE A 375 10.35 12.35 -5.62
N VAL A 376 10.53 13.68 -5.65
CA VAL A 376 9.59 14.62 -6.30
C VAL A 376 9.47 14.35 -7.80
N LEU A 377 10.59 14.03 -8.48
CA LEU A 377 10.59 13.63 -9.89
C LEU A 377 9.75 12.37 -10.12
N VAL A 378 9.90 11.35 -9.27
CA VAL A 378 9.06 10.13 -9.30
C VAL A 378 7.59 10.49 -9.11
N LEU A 379 7.24 11.33 -8.14
CA LEU A 379 5.85 11.70 -7.87
C LEU A 379 5.19 12.35 -9.08
N LYS A 380 5.88 13.32 -9.69
CA LYS A 380 5.41 13.98 -10.92
C LYS A 380 5.22 13.00 -12.07
N LYS A 381 6.16 12.07 -12.25
CA LYS A 381 6.07 11.08 -13.30
C LYS A 381 4.87 10.14 -13.11
N VAL A 382 4.59 9.76 -11.86
CA VAL A 382 3.42 8.95 -11.52
C VAL A 382 2.12 9.75 -11.72
N ASP A 383 2.08 11.02 -11.33
CA ASP A 383 0.94 11.91 -11.51
C ASP A 383 0.59 12.11 -12.99
N ASP A 384 1.57 12.51 -13.81
CA ASP A 384 1.43 12.63 -15.26
C ASP A 384 0.93 11.31 -15.88
N PHE A 385 1.46 10.17 -15.42
CA PHE A 385 1.04 8.85 -15.90
C PHE A 385 -0.42 8.53 -15.55
N LEU A 386 -0.85 8.81 -14.32
CA LEU A 386 -2.22 8.56 -13.87
C LEU A 386 -3.20 9.42 -14.67
N ASP A 387 -2.87 10.69 -14.92
CA ASP A 387 -3.63 11.60 -15.77
C ASP A 387 -3.74 11.10 -17.22
N GLU A 388 -2.64 10.61 -17.79
CA GLU A 388 -2.64 10.05 -19.15
C GLU A 388 -3.40 8.71 -19.26
N ASN A 389 -3.58 8.00 -18.14
CA ASN A 389 -4.26 6.70 -18.05
C ASN A 389 -5.59 6.77 -17.28
N GLU A 390 -6.21 7.95 -17.19
CA GLU A 390 -7.46 8.20 -16.44
C GLU A 390 -8.57 7.18 -16.78
N GLU A 391 -8.71 6.79 -18.06
CA GLU A 391 -9.70 5.78 -18.48
C GLU A 391 -9.45 4.41 -17.81
N LEU A 392 -8.19 3.95 -17.75
CA LEU A 392 -7.83 2.68 -17.13
C LEU A 392 -7.98 2.76 -15.60
N VAL A 393 -7.61 3.89 -14.99
CA VAL A 393 -7.82 4.14 -13.55
C VAL A 393 -9.31 4.09 -13.22
N ASN A 394 -10.15 4.73 -14.02
CA ASN A 394 -11.61 4.70 -13.86
C ASN A 394 -12.18 3.28 -14.06
N GLU A 395 -11.65 2.48 -14.99
CA GLU A 395 -12.05 1.07 -15.13
C GLU A 395 -11.67 0.22 -13.92
N ILE A 396 -10.50 0.47 -13.31
CA ILE A 396 -10.07 -0.19 -12.07
C ILE A 396 -11.00 0.20 -10.92
N ASP A 397 -11.27 1.50 -10.78
CA ASP A 397 -12.15 2.01 -9.73
C ASP A 397 -13.58 1.46 -9.86
N ALA A 398 -14.10 1.36 -11.09
CA ALA A 398 -15.41 0.78 -11.37
C ALA A 398 -15.46 -0.76 -11.33
N ALA A 399 -14.33 -1.45 -11.14
CA ALA A 399 -14.28 -2.92 -11.16
C ALA A 399 -15.03 -3.54 -9.97
N LEU A 400 -15.08 -2.84 -8.83
CA LEU A 400 -15.88 -3.17 -7.66
C LEU A 400 -16.86 -2.02 -7.38
N THR A 401 -18.08 -2.36 -6.99
CA THR A 401 -19.04 -1.35 -6.49
C THR A 401 -18.56 -0.77 -5.16
N ALA A 402 -19.01 0.44 -4.81
CA ALA A 402 -18.75 1.03 -3.49
C ALA A 402 -19.09 0.08 -2.33
N GLU A 403 -20.24 -0.61 -2.39
CA GLU A 403 -20.67 -1.60 -1.39
C GLU A 403 -19.68 -2.77 -1.27
N GLN A 404 -19.12 -3.25 -2.39
CA GLN A 404 -18.12 -4.32 -2.39
C GLN A 404 -16.77 -3.86 -1.84
N LYS A 405 -16.34 -2.62 -2.16
CA LYS A 405 -15.10 -2.04 -1.63
C LYS A 405 -15.18 -1.87 -0.10
N GLU A 406 -16.27 -1.30 0.37
CA GLU A 406 -16.57 -1.16 1.81
C GLU A 406 -16.57 -2.52 2.49
N LYS A 407 -17.35 -3.47 1.96
CA LYS A 407 -17.44 -4.83 2.52
C LYS A 407 -16.07 -5.53 2.55
N LEU A 408 -15.25 -5.37 1.51
CA LEU A 408 -13.89 -5.92 1.46
C LEU A 408 -13.02 -5.33 2.56
N MET A 409 -12.97 -4.01 2.66
CA MET A 409 -12.15 -3.30 3.63
C MET A 409 -12.54 -3.68 5.07
N LEU A 410 -13.84 -3.63 5.39
CA LEU A 410 -14.35 -4.03 6.69
C LEU A 410 -14.08 -5.50 7.00
N SER A 411 -14.25 -6.40 6.02
CA SER A 411 -13.99 -7.83 6.23
C SER A 411 -12.51 -8.12 6.48
N MET A 412 -11.59 -7.43 5.80
CA MET A 412 -10.14 -7.55 6.05
C MET A 412 -9.77 -7.00 7.43
N LEU A 413 -10.37 -5.89 7.84
CA LEU A 413 -10.11 -5.27 9.12
C LEU A 413 -10.66 -6.10 10.29
N ARG A 414 -11.91 -6.59 10.19
CA ARG A 414 -12.48 -7.54 11.15
C ARG A 414 -11.58 -8.76 11.33
N LEU A 415 -11.06 -9.32 10.23
CA LEU A 415 -10.10 -10.42 10.30
C LEU A 415 -8.84 -10.04 11.10
N GLN A 416 -8.29 -8.84 10.91
CA GLN A 416 -7.15 -8.37 11.70
C GLN A 416 -7.49 -8.24 13.19
N TYR A 417 -8.66 -7.67 13.52
CA TYR A 417 -9.13 -7.59 14.89
C TYR A 417 -9.34 -8.97 15.50
N GLU A 418 -10.06 -9.89 14.85
CA GLU A 418 -10.23 -11.27 15.30
C GLU A 418 -8.88 -11.97 15.58
N LEU A 419 -7.87 -11.74 14.74
CA LEU A 419 -6.52 -12.28 14.96
C LEU A 419 -5.86 -11.66 16.20
N LEU A 420 -6.02 -10.35 16.42
CA LEU A 420 -5.53 -9.66 17.62
C LEU A 420 -6.26 -10.13 18.88
N GLU A 421 -7.60 -10.22 18.85
CA GLU A 421 -8.41 -10.74 19.95
C GLU A 421 -7.98 -12.15 20.34
N ASN A 422 -7.76 -13.02 19.35
CA ASN A 422 -7.26 -14.37 19.58
C ASN A 422 -5.84 -14.39 20.15
N MET A 423 -5.00 -13.43 19.78
CA MET A 423 -3.61 -13.33 20.24
C MET A 423 -3.51 -12.81 21.68
N TYR A 424 -4.34 -11.82 22.04
CA TYR A 424 -4.29 -11.11 23.31
C TYR A 424 -5.37 -11.56 24.31
N GLY A 425 -6.40 -12.29 23.86
CA GLY A 425 -7.52 -12.74 24.67
C GLY A 425 -8.43 -11.60 25.15
N VAL A 426 -8.49 -10.51 24.39
CA VAL A 426 -9.26 -9.29 24.68
C VAL A 426 -10.27 -9.10 23.55
N GLU A 427 -11.52 -8.80 23.89
CA GLU A 427 -12.54 -8.38 22.92
C GLU A 427 -12.30 -6.91 22.57
N ILE A 428 -12.15 -6.60 21.28
CA ILE A 428 -11.87 -5.28 20.76
C ILE A 428 -13.13 -4.77 20.07
N GLU A 429 -13.74 -3.73 20.64
CA GLU A 429 -14.88 -3.06 20.01
C GLU A 429 -14.38 -2.23 18.82
N PHE A 430 -14.95 -2.48 17.64
CA PHE A 430 -14.57 -1.80 16.40
C PHE A 430 -15.79 -1.05 15.83
N ASP A 431 -15.62 0.26 15.65
CA ASP A 431 -16.61 1.12 15.02
C ASP A 431 -16.32 1.24 13.51
N GLU A 432 -17.13 0.55 12.72
CA GLU A 432 -16.98 0.43 11.26
C GLU A 432 -17.25 1.75 10.55
N GLU A 433 -18.28 2.48 10.98
CA GLU A 433 -18.69 3.75 10.39
C GLU A 433 -17.60 4.79 10.63
N LEU A 434 -17.09 4.86 11.87
CA LEU A 434 -15.99 5.75 12.23
C LEU A 434 -14.71 5.47 11.42
N TYR A 435 -14.38 4.20 11.20
CA TYR A 435 -13.22 3.84 10.40
C TYR A 435 -13.39 4.21 8.92
N LEU A 436 -14.57 3.97 8.35
CA LEU A 436 -14.88 4.33 6.98
C LEU A 436 -14.77 5.84 6.75
N ASP A 437 -15.34 6.63 7.66
CA ASP A 437 -15.24 8.08 7.63
C ASP A 437 -13.76 8.52 7.71
N PHE A 438 -12.99 7.97 8.66
CA PHE A 438 -11.56 8.26 8.77
C PHE A 438 -10.79 7.95 7.49
N VAL A 439 -10.99 6.77 6.89
CA VAL A 439 -10.32 6.38 5.63
C VAL A 439 -10.69 7.33 4.51
N ALA A 440 -11.95 7.72 4.38
CA ALA A 440 -12.38 8.69 3.37
C ALA A 440 -11.68 10.05 3.54
N VAL A 441 -11.52 10.52 4.77
CA VAL A 441 -10.80 11.77 5.04
C VAL A 441 -9.29 11.64 4.78
N MET A 442 -8.68 10.51 5.16
CA MET A 442 -7.26 10.27 4.93
C MET A 442 -6.93 10.14 3.44
N ASN A 443 -7.80 9.54 2.63
CA ASN A 443 -7.65 9.51 1.18
C ASN A 443 -7.66 10.92 0.59
N LEU A 444 -8.65 11.74 0.98
CA LEU A 444 -8.74 13.13 0.52
C LEU A 444 -7.53 13.97 0.97
N LEU A 445 -7.08 13.80 2.22
CA LEU A 445 -5.88 14.47 2.72
C LEU A 445 -4.62 14.02 1.98
N GLY A 446 -4.51 12.72 1.70
CA GLY A 446 -3.41 12.13 0.95
C GLY A 446 -3.31 12.71 -0.46
N GLU A 447 -4.42 12.74 -1.19
CA GLU A 447 -4.54 13.34 -2.53
C GLU A 447 -4.10 14.81 -2.51
N LYS A 448 -4.71 15.63 -1.64
CA LYS A 448 -4.36 17.06 -1.54
C LYS A 448 -2.91 17.31 -1.13
N ALA A 449 -2.36 16.48 -0.24
CA ALA A 449 -0.97 16.60 0.19
C ALA A 449 -0.01 16.22 -0.95
N PHE A 450 -0.36 15.20 -1.73
CA PHE A 450 0.37 14.76 -2.90
C PHE A 450 0.39 15.85 -3.98
N ASP A 451 -0.78 16.39 -4.33
CA ASP A 451 -0.94 17.51 -5.27
C ASP A 451 -0.06 18.69 -4.84
N TYR A 452 -0.12 19.06 -3.56
CA TYR A 452 0.67 20.16 -3.04
C TYR A 452 2.18 19.91 -3.15
N ILE A 453 2.66 18.70 -2.84
CA ILE A 453 4.08 18.36 -2.98
C ILE A 453 4.52 18.50 -4.43
N ILE A 454 3.69 18.09 -5.39
CA ILE A 454 3.99 18.23 -6.82
C ILE A 454 3.99 19.70 -7.26
N GLU A 455 2.93 20.45 -6.92
CA GLU A 455 2.77 21.86 -7.30
C GLU A 455 3.86 22.75 -6.71
N SER A 456 4.35 22.42 -5.50
CA SER A 456 5.40 23.16 -4.80
C SER A 456 6.81 22.70 -5.11
N ASP A 457 7.00 21.75 -6.04
CA ASP A 457 8.30 21.10 -6.31
C ASP A 457 8.96 20.52 -5.04
N GLY A 458 8.14 20.04 -4.08
CA GLY A 458 8.60 19.49 -2.81
C GLY A 458 9.24 20.52 -1.87
N ALA A 459 8.91 21.81 -2.01
CA ALA A 459 9.51 22.90 -1.23
C ALA A 459 9.54 22.63 0.29
N LEU A 460 8.45 22.10 0.86
CA LEU A 460 8.40 21.78 2.29
C LEU A 460 9.41 20.70 2.68
N LEU A 461 9.59 19.66 1.84
CA LEU A 461 10.53 18.57 2.09
C LEU A 461 11.97 19.09 2.03
N LEU A 462 12.28 19.90 1.01
CA LEU A 462 13.60 20.52 0.82
C LEU A 462 13.96 21.43 2.00
N LEU A 463 13.06 22.32 2.41
CA LEU A 463 13.26 23.22 3.56
C LEU A 463 13.39 22.45 4.88
N SER A 464 12.60 21.39 5.06
CA SER A 464 12.68 20.54 6.26
C SER A 464 14.04 19.83 6.35
N ALA A 465 14.55 19.34 5.22
CA ALA A 465 15.87 18.72 5.16
C ALA A 465 16.98 19.74 5.41
N GLU A 466 16.94 20.91 4.76
CA GLU A 466 17.90 21.98 4.99
C GLU A 466 17.93 22.39 6.47
N LEU A 467 16.76 22.55 7.10
CA LEU A 467 16.64 22.90 8.52
C LEU A 467 17.26 21.82 9.42
N ALA A 468 17.01 20.54 9.12
CA ALA A 468 17.57 19.41 9.87
C ALA A 468 19.09 19.28 9.70
N GLY A 469 19.65 19.79 8.59
CA GLY A 469 21.08 19.70 8.28
C GLY A 469 21.99 20.62 9.09
N PHE A 470 21.46 21.58 9.84
CA PHE A 470 22.29 22.50 10.63
C PHE A 470 22.93 21.79 11.84
N GLU A 471 24.23 21.51 11.74
CA GLU A 471 25.02 20.82 12.78
C GLU A 471 26.17 21.69 13.33
N ILE A 472 26.58 21.38 14.56
CA ILE A 472 27.78 21.94 15.22
C ILE A 472 28.74 20.79 15.50
N HIS A 473 29.88 20.74 14.81
CA HIS A 473 30.90 19.72 15.04
C HIS A 473 32.02 20.25 15.93
N TYR A 474 32.44 19.46 16.92
CA TYR A 474 33.54 19.83 17.81
C TYR A 474 34.80 18.99 17.51
N ASP A 475 35.88 19.64 17.07
CA ASP A 475 37.19 19.00 16.95
C ASP A 475 37.89 18.99 18.30
N TYR A 476 37.85 17.83 18.94
CA TYR A 476 38.51 17.58 20.22
C TYR A 476 40.03 17.77 20.21
N TYR A 477 40.70 17.66 19.06
CA TYR A 477 42.15 17.82 18.97
C TYR A 477 42.56 19.28 18.93
N ASN A 478 41.80 20.11 18.22
CA ASN A 478 42.08 21.54 18.07
C ASN A 478 41.30 22.41 19.07
N HIS A 479 40.33 21.83 19.78
CA HIS A 479 39.39 22.54 20.66
C HIS A 479 38.63 23.65 19.94
N THR A 480 38.24 23.39 18.69
CA THR A 480 37.51 24.33 17.81
C THR A 480 36.19 23.71 17.38
N SER A 481 35.14 24.53 17.36
CA SER A 481 33.86 24.17 16.78
C SER A 481 33.84 24.55 15.30
N TYR A 482 33.12 23.77 14.49
CA TYR A 482 32.81 24.04 13.09
C TYR A 482 31.29 24.09 12.95
N TYR A 483 30.81 25.06 12.18
CA TYR A 483 29.39 25.30 11.99
C TYR A 483 29.06 25.01 10.54
N PHE A 484 28.14 24.07 10.32
CA PHE A 484 27.95 23.49 9.01
C PHE A 484 26.48 23.17 8.78
N ASN A 485 26.08 23.14 7.50
CA ASN A 485 24.84 22.51 7.09
C ASN A 485 25.18 21.29 6.24
N ASP A 486 24.93 20.09 6.77
CA ASP A 486 25.25 18.81 6.13
C ASP A 486 24.50 18.59 4.81
N VAL A 487 23.32 19.20 4.68
CA VAL A 487 22.43 19.03 3.53
C VAL A 487 22.81 19.99 2.39
N THR A 488 23.20 21.24 2.69
CA THR A 488 23.61 22.21 1.65
C THR A 488 25.11 22.26 1.42
N ASN A 489 25.90 21.56 2.26
CA ASN A 489 27.36 21.57 2.24
C ASN A 489 27.94 22.99 2.42
N VAL A 490 27.25 23.84 3.18
CA VAL A 490 27.67 25.22 3.47
C VAL A 490 28.37 25.24 4.83
N GLU A 491 29.65 25.64 4.80
CA GLU A 491 30.45 25.93 6.01
C GLU A 491 30.33 27.41 6.37
N TYR A 492 30.14 27.66 7.66
CA TYR A 492 30.05 29.00 8.23
C TYR A 492 31.28 29.26 9.09
N ASP A 493 31.90 30.43 8.90
CA ASP A 493 33.13 30.79 9.62
C ASP A 493 32.86 31.05 11.11
N TYR A 494 31.63 31.42 11.47
CA TYR A 494 31.25 31.90 12.78
C TYR A 494 29.86 31.38 13.23
N PHE A 495 29.66 31.26 14.55
CA PHE A 495 28.38 30.78 15.09
C PHE A 495 27.21 31.69 14.71
N GLY A 496 27.41 33.01 14.78
CA GLY A 496 26.36 33.99 14.49
C GLY A 496 25.82 33.91 13.07
N GLU A 497 26.69 33.66 12.09
CA GLU A 497 26.31 33.45 10.69
C GLU A 497 25.50 32.15 10.50
N TRP A 498 25.93 31.07 11.15
CA TRP A 498 25.24 29.78 11.12
C TRP A 498 23.85 29.86 11.76
N ALA A 499 23.75 30.45 12.96
CA ALA A 499 22.49 30.58 13.67
C ALA A 499 21.49 31.44 12.88
N TYR A 500 21.96 32.56 12.32
CA TYR A 500 21.15 33.41 11.45
C TYR A 500 20.62 32.66 10.23
N ALA A 501 21.47 31.91 9.51
CA ALA A 501 21.04 31.12 8.36
C ALA A 501 19.98 30.08 8.74
N ARG A 502 20.18 29.35 9.85
CA ARG A 502 19.20 28.38 10.38
C ARG A 502 17.85 29.03 10.69
N ASP A 503 17.87 30.20 11.33
CA ASP A 503 16.66 30.90 11.72
C ASP A 503 15.89 31.41 10.48
N LEU A 504 16.59 31.85 9.42
CA LEU A 504 15.94 32.19 8.15
C LEU A 504 15.25 30.97 7.51
N VAL A 505 15.93 29.83 7.42
CA VAL A 505 15.36 28.58 6.89
C VAL A 505 14.17 28.12 7.72
N SER A 506 14.23 28.27 9.06
CA SER A 506 13.12 27.96 9.97
C SER A 506 11.87 28.78 9.63
N VAL A 507 12.03 30.07 9.34
CA VAL A 507 10.92 30.95 8.96
C VAL A 507 10.34 30.56 7.60
N ASP A 508 11.19 30.19 6.64
CA ASP A 508 10.75 29.73 5.32
C ASP A 508 10.03 28.39 5.41
N CYS A 509 10.53 27.45 6.20
CA CYS A 509 9.86 26.17 6.48
C CYS A 509 8.49 26.37 7.15
N LEU A 510 8.38 27.32 8.10
CA LEU A 510 7.11 27.63 8.76
C LEU A 510 6.11 28.27 7.77
N ALA A 511 6.57 29.15 6.89
CA ALA A 511 5.73 29.74 5.86
C ALA A 511 5.19 28.68 4.89
N GLU A 512 6.05 27.74 4.50
CA GLU A 512 5.69 26.66 3.58
C GLU A 512 4.77 25.62 4.23
N LEU A 513 4.96 25.32 5.51
CA LEU A 513 4.03 24.48 6.28
C LEU A 513 2.61 25.08 6.32
N VAL A 514 2.50 26.40 6.43
CA VAL A 514 1.20 27.09 6.37
C VAL A 514 0.58 27.02 4.98
N ASN A 515 1.38 27.09 3.92
CA ASN A 515 0.87 26.89 2.56
C ASN A 515 0.37 25.45 2.35
N ALA A 516 1.12 24.45 2.83
CA ALA A 516 0.68 23.05 2.81
C ALA A 516 -0.62 22.84 3.60
N TYR A 517 -0.73 23.44 4.80
CA TYR A 517 -1.97 23.42 5.59
C TYR A 517 -3.16 24.03 4.84
N LYS A 518 -2.94 25.14 4.13
CA LYS A 518 -3.98 25.80 3.30
C LYS A 518 -4.42 24.93 2.12
N ALA A 519 -3.50 24.20 1.49
CA ALA A 519 -3.83 23.31 0.38
C ALA A 519 -4.55 22.03 0.81
N THR A 520 -4.35 21.60 2.06
CA THR A 520 -4.84 20.32 2.58
C THR A 520 -6.00 20.48 3.55
N VAL A 521 -5.72 20.88 4.78
CA VAL A 521 -6.67 20.86 5.91
C VAL A 521 -7.74 21.95 5.80
N VAL A 522 -7.41 23.12 5.25
CA VAL A 522 -8.39 24.23 5.10
C VAL A 522 -9.55 23.87 4.18
N GLU A 523 -9.37 22.89 3.29
CA GLU A 523 -10.42 22.46 2.36
C GLU A 523 -11.34 21.38 2.95
N LEU A 524 -11.04 20.85 4.15
CA LEU A 524 -11.89 19.84 4.80
C LEU A 524 -13.18 20.47 5.36
N SER A 525 -14.29 19.73 5.37
CA SER A 525 -15.49 20.10 6.13
C SER A 525 -15.27 19.87 7.63
N ASP A 526 -16.12 20.49 8.45
CA ASP A 526 -16.07 20.27 9.91
C ASP A 526 -16.36 18.80 10.24
N GLU A 527 -17.31 18.18 9.53
CA GLU A 527 -17.61 16.74 9.68
C GLU A 527 -16.39 15.85 9.40
N GLN A 528 -15.57 16.18 8.40
CA GLN A 528 -14.37 15.43 8.08
C GLN A 528 -13.27 15.59 9.15
N ILE A 529 -13.12 16.79 9.71
CA ILE A 529 -12.17 17.01 10.81
C ILE A 529 -12.63 16.24 12.06
N LEU A 530 -13.94 16.20 12.32
CA LEU A 530 -14.51 15.42 13.41
C LEU A 530 -14.25 13.92 13.25
N ALA A 531 -14.40 13.37 12.05
CA ALA A 531 -14.08 11.96 11.79
C ALA A 531 -12.62 11.60 12.15
N ILE A 532 -11.66 12.49 11.88
CA ILE A 532 -10.27 12.32 12.30
C ILE A 532 -10.15 12.30 13.82
N ILE A 533 -10.74 13.31 14.48
CA ILE A 533 -10.70 13.46 15.94
C ILE A 533 -11.31 12.23 16.62
N ASP A 534 -12.49 11.82 16.19
CA ASP A 534 -13.22 10.68 16.76
C ASP A 534 -12.42 9.38 16.59
N TYR A 535 -11.79 9.15 15.42
CA TYR A 535 -10.97 7.98 15.19
C TYR A 535 -9.74 7.93 16.11
N PHE A 536 -9.03 9.06 16.26
CA PHE A 536 -7.89 9.13 17.18
C PHE A 536 -8.31 8.94 18.63
N MET A 537 -9.47 9.46 19.04
CA MET A 537 -9.99 9.28 20.39
C MET A 537 -10.35 7.82 20.66
N ALA A 538 -11.06 7.16 19.74
CA ALA A 538 -11.37 5.74 19.86
C ALA A 538 -10.10 4.88 19.99
N ASN A 539 -9.07 5.16 19.18
CA ASN A 539 -7.79 4.45 19.24
C ASN A 539 -6.97 4.78 20.49
N PHE A 540 -7.01 6.03 20.95
CA PHE A 540 -6.37 6.45 22.19
C PHE A 540 -6.99 5.73 23.39
N GLU A 541 -8.32 5.70 23.49
CA GLU A 541 -9.05 4.97 24.53
C GLU A 541 -8.73 3.47 24.48
N MET A 542 -8.70 2.87 23.29
CA MET A 542 -8.30 1.48 23.11
C MET A 542 -6.87 1.22 23.57
N ALA A 543 -5.89 2.01 23.10
CA ALA A 543 -4.49 1.85 23.48
C ALA A 543 -4.28 2.01 24.99
N TRP A 544 -5.00 2.96 25.60
CA TRP A 544 -4.93 3.21 27.04
C TRP A 544 -5.62 2.09 27.86
N SER A 545 -6.68 1.49 27.33
CA SER A 545 -7.36 0.35 27.97
C SER A 545 -6.46 -0.89 28.08
N LEU A 546 -5.45 -0.99 27.21
CA LEU A 546 -4.49 -2.10 27.17
C LEU A 546 -3.29 -1.92 28.12
N ASP A 547 -3.07 -0.73 28.69
CA ASP A 547 -2.01 -0.50 29.68
C ASP A 547 -2.49 -0.89 31.10
N GLU A 548 -1.66 -1.63 31.85
CA GLU A 548 -1.97 -2.08 33.21
C GLU A 548 -1.96 -0.93 34.26
N TYR A 549 -1.46 0.26 33.88
CA TYR A 549 -1.30 1.43 34.76
C TYR A 549 -2.37 2.52 34.49
N GLN A 550 -3.64 2.18 34.69
CA GLN A 550 -4.75 3.08 34.39
C GLN A 550 -4.94 4.17 35.48
N ASP A 551 -4.90 5.44 35.06
CA ASP A 551 -5.56 6.55 35.74
C ASP A 551 -6.80 6.92 34.92
N GLU A 552 -7.97 6.38 35.29
CA GLU A 552 -9.26 6.66 34.62
C GLU A 552 -9.54 8.16 34.55
N THR A 553 -9.06 8.92 35.54
CA THR A 553 -9.17 10.37 35.61
C THR A 553 -8.49 11.08 34.44
N PHE A 554 -7.35 10.57 33.98
CA PHE A 554 -6.60 11.19 32.88
C PHE A 554 -7.36 11.06 31.55
N VAL A 555 -7.96 9.89 31.28
CA VAL A 555 -8.77 9.67 30.08
C VAL A 555 -9.98 10.59 30.08
N GLU A 556 -10.71 10.67 31.20
CA GLU A 556 -11.88 11.56 31.33
C GLU A 556 -11.52 13.03 31.10
N VAL A 557 -10.35 13.48 31.58
CA VAL A 557 -9.85 14.84 31.33
C VAL A 557 -9.51 15.07 29.85
N ILE A 558 -8.85 14.12 29.18
CA ILE A 558 -8.53 14.26 27.75
C ILE A 558 -9.80 14.24 26.89
N THR A 559 -10.69 13.26 27.09
CA THR A 559 -11.96 13.15 26.35
C THR A 559 -12.82 14.40 26.56
N SER A 560 -12.78 14.99 27.76
CA SER A 560 -13.42 16.26 28.08
C SER A 560 -12.91 17.43 27.23
N PHE A 561 -11.60 17.60 27.08
CA PHE A 561 -11.04 18.69 26.27
C PHE A 561 -11.21 18.47 24.78
N VAL A 562 -11.16 17.22 24.33
CA VAL A 562 -11.43 16.90 22.93
C VAL A 562 -12.90 17.15 22.60
N GLY A 563 -13.83 16.77 23.48
CA GLY A 563 -15.24 17.12 23.36
C GLY A 563 -15.47 18.63 23.25
N LEU A 564 -14.78 19.42 24.09
CA LEU A 564 -14.83 20.89 24.03
C LEU A 564 -14.32 21.42 22.68
N ALA A 565 -13.20 20.89 22.18
CA ALA A 565 -12.63 21.28 20.89
C ALA A 565 -13.58 20.93 19.73
N THR A 566 -14.21 19.76 19.78
CA THR A 566 -15.24 19.29 18.83
C THR A 566 -16.46 20.20 18.83
N GLU A 567 -17.00 20.55 20.01
CA GLU A 567 -18.17 21.44 20.13
C GLU A 567 -17.93 22.86 19.58
N ASN A 568 -16.67 23.31 19.60
CA ASN A 568 -16.26 24.66 19.21
C ASN A 568 -15.37 24.67 17.96
N LEU A 569 -15.34 23.57 17.20
CA LEU A 569 -14.42 23.38 16.08
C LEU A 569 -14.53 24.51 15.04
N GLY A 570 -15.76 24.88 14.67
CA GLY A 570 -16.01 25.94 13.69
C GLY A 570 -15.47 27.30 14.14
N ASP A 571 -15.57 27.63 15.44
CA ASP A 571 -15.06 28.89 16.00
C ASP A 571 -13.54 28.89 16.11
N ILE A 572 -12.95 27.76 16.54
CA ILE A 572 -11.48 27.56 16.59
C ILE A 572 -10.90 27.72 15.18
N ARG A 573 -11.51 27.06 14.19
CA ARG A 573 -11.09 27.12 12.79
C ARG A 573 -11.22 28.52 12.23
N ALA A 574 -12.34 29.20 12.46
CA ALA A 574 -12.53 30.57 12.00
C ALA A 574 -11.48 31.53 12.57
N LEU A 575 -11.12 31.38 13.86
CA LEU A 575 -10.07 32.20 14.47
C LEU A 575 -8.68 31.88 13.90
N PHE A 576 -8.41 30.61 13.61
CA PHE A 576 -7.16 30.19 12.97
C PHE A 576 -7.04 30.73 11.54
N ASP A 577 -8.12 30.65 10.75
CA ASP A 577 -8.18 31.21 9.40
C ASP A 577 -7.97 32.72 9.39
N GLU A 578 -8.53 33.43 10.38
CA GLU A 578 -8.31 34.86 10.58
C GLU A 578 -6.86 35.18 10.93
N LEU A 579 -6.20 34.33 11.74
CA LEU A 579 -4.77 34.47 12.05
C LEU A 579 -3.91 34.27 10.80
N LEU A 580 -4.18 33.25 10.00
CA LEU A 580 -3.46 32.98 8.75
C LEU A 580 -3.65 34.11 7.73
N ALA A 581 -4.89 34.59 7.58
CA ALA A 581 -5.19 35.72 6.70
C ALA A 581 -4.49 37.01 7.17
N HIS A 582 -4.41 37.22 8.48
CA HIS A 582 -3.68 38.35 9.05
C HIS A 582 -2.16 38.23 8.86
N ALA A 583 -1.60 37.04 9.02
CA ALA A 583 -0.19 36.75 8.73
C ALA A 583 0.18 37.08 7.28
N GLU A 584 -0.66 36.68 6.32
CA GLU A 584 -0.47 36.98 4.90
C GLU A 584 -0.60 38.49 4.61
N LYS A 585 -1.68 39.11 5.08
CA LYS A 585 -1.96 40.54 4.89
C LYS A 585 -0.88 41.45 5.45
N THR A 586 -0.29 41.09 6.58
CA THR A 586 0.78 41.85 7.24
C THR A 586 2.18 41.48 6.75
N GLY A 587 2.31 40.44 5.92
CA GLY A 587 3.60 39.92 5.49
C GLY A 587 4.43 39.40 6.65
N PHE A 588 3.81 38.69 7.60
CA PHE A 588 4.43 38.23 8.85
C PHE A 588 5.79 37.57 8.64
N TYR A 589 5.87 36.56 7.76
CA TYR A 589 7.12 35.82 7.51
C TYR A 589 8.22 36.71 6.92
N ALA A 590 7.87 37.56 5.95
CA ALA A 590 8.83 38.52 5.39
C ALA A 590 9.30 39.54 6.44
N GLY A 591 8.39 40.00 7.29
CA GLY A 591 8.68 40.90 8.41
C GLY A 591 9.57 40.23 9.47
N LEU A 592 9.32 38.96 9.78
CA LEU A 592 10.12 38.18 10.73
C LEU A 592 11.54 37.99 10.20
N LYS A 593 11.72 37.61 8.92
CA LYS A 593 13.06 37.53 8.31
C LYS A 593 13.79 38.87 8.30
N ALA A 594 13.10 39.96 8.01
CA ALA A 594 13.68 41.29 8.09
C ALA A 594 14.12 41.66 9.52
N THR A 595 13.33 41.25 10.52
CA THR A 595 13.62 41.46 11.95
C THR A 595 14.84 40.65 12.38
N LEU A 596 14.91 39.36 12.02
CA LEU A 596 16.09 38.50 12.27
C LEU A 596 17.35 39.05 11.60
N THR A 597 17.21 39.58 10.38
CA THR A 597 18.33 40.23 9.67
C THR A 597 18.82 41.46 10.39
N GLN A 598 17.91 42.31 10.87
CA GLN A 598 18.25 43.49 11.67
C GLN A 598 18.97 43.11 12.98
N ILE A 599 18.54 42.04 13.65
CA ILE A 599 19.17 41.53 14.87
C ILE A 599 20.59 41.05 14.56
N HIS A 600 20.74 40.22 13.53
CA HIS A 600 22.03 39.71 13.09
C HIS A 600 23.00 40.86 12.75
N GLU A 601 22.58 41.83 11.93
CA GLU A 601 23.41 42.99 11.56
C GLU A 601 23.86 43.79 12.79
N HIS A 602 22.95 44.01 13.76
CA HIS A 602 23.28 44.71 15.00
C HIS A 602 24.33 43.96 15.83
N TYR A 603 24.19 42.65 15.99
CA TYR A 603 25.14 41.84 16.74
C TYR A 603 26.49 41.72 16.04
N VAL A 604 26.52 41.60 14.72
CA VAL A 604 27.76 41.66 13.95
C VAL A 604 28.48 42.99 14.16
N ASP A 605 27.75 44.11 14.17
CA ASP A 605 28.31 45.43 14.39
C ASP A 605 28.83 45.65 15.83
N GLU A 606 28.13 45.13 16.85
CA GLU A 606 28.48 45.33 18.26
C GLU A 606 29.52 44.33 18.78
N PHE A 607 29.34 43.04 18.47
CA PHE A 607 30.10 41.93 19.04
C PHE A 607 31.03 41.25 18.02
N GLY A 608 30.80 41.48 16.73
CA GLY A 608 31.48 40.79 15.64
C GLY A 608 30.70 39.56 15.15
N PRO A 609 31.18 38.89 14.09
CA PRO A 609 30.42 37.82 13.44
C PRO A 609 30.29 36.53 14.27
N ASP A 610 31.12 36.35 15.30
CA ASP A 610 31.11 35.20 16.22
C ASP A 610 30.36 35.48 17.53
N TYR A 611 29.32 36.32 17.47
CA TYR A 611 28.49 36.57 18.65
C TYR A 611 27.86 35.27 19.13
N GLN A 612 27.83 35.05 20.45
CA GLN A 612 27.24 33.87 21.07
C GLN A 612 26.09 34.34 21.94
N GLY A 613 24.86 34.02 21.50
CA GLY A 613 23.62 34.51 22.10
C GLY A 613 23.68 34.60 23.63
N ASP A 614 23.99 33.52 24.34
CA ASP A 614 23.92 33.48 25.82
C ASP A 614 24.95 34.34 26.57
N GLU A 615 26.07 34.74 25.95
CA GLU A 615 27.11 35.56 26.59
C GLU A 615 27.01 37.05 26.23
N ASP A 616 26.32 37.36 25.14
CA ASP A 616 26.14 38.71 24.61
C ASP A 616 24.80 39.31 25.09
N ASN A 617 24.71 40.64 25.15
CA ASN A 617 23.56 41.31 25.78
C ASN A 617 22.27 41.16 24.94
N HIS A 618 21.44 40.17 25.26
CA HIS A 618 20.15 39.84 24.63
C HIS A 618 19.10 40.97 24.59
N ASP A 619 19.34 42.09 25.27
CA ASP A 619 18.40 43.20 25.32
C ASP A 619 17.99 43.69 23.93
N TYR A 620 18.88 43.70 22.93
CA TYR A 620 18.50 44.18 21.61
C TYR A 620 17.58 43.22 20.86
N GLU A 621 17.94 41.94 20.79
CA GLU A 621 17.12 40.89 20.15
C GLU A 621 15.75 40.78 20.80
N GLU A 622 15.70 40.65 22.13
CA GLU A 622 14.44 40.50 22.85
C GLU A 622 13.53 41.73 22.62
N ASN A 623 14.08 42.95 22.73
CA ASN A 623 13.33 44.17 22.49
C ASN A 623 12.83 44.24 21.04
N THR A 624 13.67 43.86 20.08
CA THR A 624 13.35 43.90 18.65
C THR A 624 12.24 42.89 18.31
N MET A 625 12.32 41.68 18.86
CA MET A 625 11.30 40.64 18.71
C MET A 625 9.98 41.01 19.40
N ILE A 626 10.01 41.58 20.61
CA ILE A 626 8.81 42.10 21.28
C ILE A 626 8.14 43.19 20.44
N ILE A 627 8.91 44.12 19.88
CA ILE A 627 8.38 45.19 19.02
C ILE A 627 7.79 44.61 17.73
N PHE A 628 8.42 43.60 17.13
CA PHE A 628 7.88 42.90 15.97
C PHE A 628 6.56 42.20 16.30
N LEU A 629 6.51 41.42 17.37
CA LEU A 629 5.30 40.74 17.83
C LEU A 629 4.20 41.73 18.18
N ALA A 630 4.51 42.85 18.82
CA ALA A 630 3.54 43.92 19.11
C ALA A 630 2.92 44.51 17.83
N LYS A 631 3.72 44.71 16.77
CA LYS A 631 3.22 45.17 15.46
C LYS A 631 2.27 44.17 14.81
N PHE A 632 2.46 42.88 15.07
CA PHE A 632 1.67 41.81 14.48
C PHE A 632 0.43 41.45 15.31
N LEU A 633 0.61 41.13 16.60
CA LEU A 633 -0.41 40.59 17.49
C LEU A 633 -1.42 41.62 17.96
N GLU A 634 -1.02 42.88 18.19
CA GLU A 634 -1.98 43.87 18.70
C GLU A 634 -3.09 44.19 17.70
N PRO A 635 -2.83 44.40 16.40
CA PRO A 635 -3.90 44.58 15.43
C PRO A 635 -4.76 43.33 15.28
N PHE A 636 -4.16 42.13 15.33
CA PHE A 636 -4.88 40.87 15.25
C PHE A 636 -5.85 40.71 16.42
N TYR A 637 -5.36 40.91 17.64
CA TYR A 637 -6.19 40.79 18.84
C TYR A 637 -7.28 41.87 18.83
N THR A 638 -6.96 43.12 18.50
CA THR A 638 -7.96 44.19 18.45
C THR A 638 -9.10 43.88 17.48
N ASP A 639 -8.79 43.26 16.34
CA ASP A 639 -9.79 42.86 15.35
C ASP A 639 -10.61 41.62 15.78
N ASN A 640 -10.10 40.82 16.74
CA ASN A 640 -10.68 39.52 17.15
C ASN A 640 -10.94 39.37 18.66
N GLU A 641 -10.87 40.45 19.44
CA GLU A 641 -10.89 40.49 20.91
C GLU A 641 -12.04 39.66 21.48
N THR A 642 -13.27 39.92 20.99
CA THR A 642 -14.47 39.22 21.46
C THR A 642 -14.38 37.71 21.27
N LYS A 643 -13.87 37.23 20.13
CA LYS A 643 -13.76 35.79 19.86
C LYS A 643 -12.71 35.12 20.74
N ILE A 644 -11.58 35.81 20.95
CA ILE A 644 -10.50 35.30 21.81
C ILE A 644 -10.97 35.23 23.26
N GLU A 645 -11.67 36.25 23.76
CA GLU A 645 -12.25 36.25 25.10
C GLU A 645 -13.31 35.16 25.29
N GLU A 646 -14.19 34.96 24.29
CA GLU A 646 -15.19 33.90 24.28
C GLU A 646 -14.52 32.52 24.33
N PHE A 647 -13.45 32.30 23.56
CA PHE A 647 -12.71 31.04 23.58
C PHE A 647 -12.04 30.77 24.93
N ILE A 648 -11.44 31.80 25.55
CA ILE A 648 -10.88 31.69 26.91
C ILE A 648 -11.98 31.30 27.91
N ASP A 649 -13.14 31.94 27.84
CA ASP A 649 -14.25 31.61 28.75
C ASP A 649 -14.71 30.16 28.58
N ILE A 650 -14.89 29.70 27.34
CA ILE A 650 -15.27 28.32 27.02
C ILE A 650 -14.25 27.32 27.60
N PHE A 651 -12.96 27.57 27.44
CA PHE A 651 -11.89 26.72 27.96
C PHE A 651 -11.89 26.65 29.49
N PHE A 652 -11.97 27.79 30.17
CA PHE A 652 -11.95 27.83 31.63
C PHE A 652 -13.27 27.37 32.26
N ASP A 653 -14.41 27.53 31.59
CA ASP A 653 -15.68 26.93 32.01
C ASP A 653 -15.53 25.41 32.10
N ARG A 654 -14.84 24.79 31.11
CA ARG A 654 -14.59 23.35 31.15
C ARG A 654 -13.62 22.94 32.26
N PHE A 655 -12.56 23.71 32.52
CA PHE A 655 -11.68 23.46 33.67
C PHE A 655 -12.44 23.54 35.00
N ALA A 656 -13.36 24.50 35.13
CA ALA A 656 -14.16 24.67 36.34
C ALA A 656 -15.10 23.47 36.55
N GLU A 657 -15.71 22.95 35.49
CA GLU A 657 -16.50 21.73 35.52
C GLU A 657 -15.65 20.52 35.97
N LEU A 658 -14.48 20.32 35.37
CA LEU A 658 -13.55 19.23 35.76
C LEU A 658 -13.09 19.34 37.22
N ALA A 659 -12.85 20.55 37.71
CA ALA A 659 -12.53 20.81 39.12
C ALA A 659 -13.71 20.50 40.05
N GLU A 660 -14.95 20.84 39.65
CA GLU A 660 -16.17 20.52 40.40
C GLU A 660 -16.42 19.00 40.45
N GLU A 661 -16.12 18.30 39.37
CA GLU A 661 -16.20 16.83 39.26
C GLU A 661 -15.07 16.11 40.04
N GLY A 662 -14.01 16.84 40.40
CA GLY A 662 -12.85 16.30 41.12
C GLY A 662 -11.89 15.52 40.24
N LEU A 663 -11.91 15.78 38.93
CA LEU A 663 -11.04 15.15 37.93
C LEU A 663 -9.68 15.83 37.80
N ILE A 664 -9.54 17.03 38.35
CA ILE A 664 -8.26 17.74 38.44
C ILE A 664 -8.02 18.21 39.87
N ASP A 665 -6.74 18.32 40.27
CA ASP A 665 -6.33 18.82 41.58
C ASP A 665 -6.38 20.35 41.63
N ALA A 666 -7.57 20.91 41.43
CA ALA A 666 -7.87 22.33 41.50
C ALA A 666 -9.31 22.54 42.01
N THR A 667 -9.56 23.69 42.62
CA THR A 667 -10.91 24.14 42.99
C THR A 667 -11.47 25.07 41.91
N VAL A 668 -12.80 25.16 41.81
CA VAL A 668 -13.46 26.13 40.92
C VAL A 668 -12.99 27.56 41.20
N GLU A 669 -12.75 27.91 42.47
CA GLU A 669 -12.24 29.25 42.85
C GLU A 669 -10.82 29.49 42.30
N GLU A 670 -9.94 28.49 42.35
CA GLU A 670 -8.59 28.56 41.76
C GLU A 670 -8.66 28.66 40.23
N VAL A 671 -9.58 27.93 39.57
CA VAL A 671 -9.77 28.02 38.11
C VAL A 671 -10.24 29.42 37.70
N GLU A 672 -11.22 30.00 38.41
CA GLU A 672 -11.70 31.36 38.15
C GLU A 672 -10.65 32.45 38.43
N GLU A 673 -9.80 32.22 39.44
CA GLU A 673 -8.64 33.08 39.71
C GLU A 673 -7.68 33.04 38.53
N ILE A 674 -7.29 31.87 38.04
CA ILE A 674 -6.40 31.72 36.87
C ILE A 674 -7.02 32.32 35.62
N ARG A 675 -8.34 32.14 35.38
CA ARG A 675 -9.06 32.77 34.26
C ARG A 675 -8.92 34.28 34.31
N SER A 676 -9.18 34.86 35.48
CA SER A 676 -9.12 36.31 35.69
C SER A 676 -7.69 36.85 35.53
N GLU A 677 -6.70 36.11 36.04
CA GLU A 677 -5.28 36.44 35.90
C GLU A 677 -4.82 36.37 34.44
N LEU A 678 -5.25 35.36 33.67
CA LEU A 678 -4.92 35.24 32.25
C LEU A 678 -5.52 36.40 31.44
N LYS A 679 -6.80 36.73 31.66
CA LYS A 679 -7.44 37.86 30.97
C LYS A 679 -6.75 39.17 31.30
N ALA A 680 -6.45 39.41 32.58
CA ALA A 680 -5.70 40.60 33.00
C ALA A 680 -4.29 40.64 32.38
N LEU A 681 -3.60 39.49 32.29
CA LEU A 681 -2.29 39.38 31.66
C LEU A 681 -2.36 39.73 30.16
N ILE A 682 -3.38 39.26 29.45
CA ILE A 682 -3.58 39.56 28.03
C ILE A 682 -3.88 41.05 27.84
N GLU A 683 -4.81 41.62 28.61
CA GLU A 683 -5.11 43.06 28.59
C GLU A 683 -3.86 43.91 28.85
N ASP A 684 -3.10 43.57 29.90
CA ASP A 684 -1.85 44.27 30.24
C ASP A 684 -0.84 44.14 29.09
N ALA A 685 -0.66 42.95 28.51
CA ALA A 685 0.23 42.73 27.38
C ALA A 685 -0.17 43.55 26.14
N LEU A 686 -1.47 43.71 25.88
CA LEU A 686 -1.98 44.50 24.76
C LEU A 686 -1.77 46.00 24.98
N ASP A 687 -1.91 46.48 26.21
CA ASP A 687 -1.57 47.87 26.57
C ASP A 687 -0.09 48.16 26.28
N TYR A 688 0.79 47.21 26.62
CA TYR A 688 2.20 47.28 26.23
C TYR A 688 2.38 47.21 24.71
N PHE A 689 1.72 46.30 24.01
CA PHE A 689 1.89 46.15 22.56
C PHE A 689 1.36 47.36 21.78
N ALA A 690 0.28 48.01 22.23
CA ALA A 690 -0.24 49.24 21.65
C ALA A 690 0.79 50.38 21.70
N GLU A 691 1.62 50.41 22.74
CA GLU A 691 2.77 51.31 22.88
C GLU A 691 3.95 50.84 22.01
N PHE A 692 4.38 49.58 22.18
CA PHE A 692 5.58 49.00 21.59
C PHE A 692 5.54 48.91 20.07
N LYS A 693 4.37 48.72 19.46
CA LYS A 693 4.24 48.65 17.99
C LYS A 693 4.73 49.92 17.28
N THR A 694 4.82 51.04 18.00
CA THR A 694 5.30 52.33 17.48
C THR A 694 6.80 52.54 17.66
N TYR A 695 7.48 51.65 18.38
CA TYR A 695 8.89 51.78 18.69
C TYR A 695 9.78 51.45 17.49
N ASP A 696 10.94 52.09 17.50
CA ASP A 696 12.05 51.83 16.60
C ASP A 696 13.17 51.16 17.41
N PRO A 697 13.46 49.86 17.18
CA PRO A 697 14.46 49.12 17.95
C PRO A 697 15.86 49.75 17.87
N ASP A 698 16.22 50.38 16.75
CA ASP A 698 17.51 51.05 16.56
C ASP A 698 17.65 52.33 17.41
N ASN A 699 16.53 52.92 17.84
CA ASN A 699 16.48 54.27 18.41
C ASN A 699 15.64 54.33 19.71
N LEU A 700 15.70 53.28 20.53
CA LEU A 700 15.00 53.23 21.82
C LEU A 700 15.56 54.26 22.83
N THR A 701 14.69 55.13 23.33
CA THR A 701 15.00 56.02 24.46
C THR A 701 15.13 55.21 25.76
N PRO A 702 15.82 55.74 26.80
CA PRO A 702 15.92 55.07 28.10
C PRO A 702 14.55 54.67 28.67
N ASP A 703 13.57 55.56 28.60
CA ASP A 703 12.21 55.29 29.09
C ASP A 703 11.55 54.13 28.32
N GLN A 704 11.76 54.03 27.01
CA GLN A 704 11.23 52.92 26.20
C GLN A 704 11.90 51.57 26.54
N LYS A 705 13.22 51.57 26.81
CA LYS A 705 13.95 50.38 27.28
C LYS A 705 13.50 49.94 28.66
N ASP A 706 13.27 50.89 29.56
CA ASP A 706 12.75 50.63 30.90
C ASP A 706 11.34 50.00 30.80
N ARG A 707 10.49 50.49 29.89
CA ARG A 707 9.15 49.92 29.64
C ARG A 707 9.18 48.50 29.07
N LEU A 708 10.07 48.20 28.12
CA LEU A 708 10.24 46.83 27.60
C LEU A 708 10.79 45.88 28.68
N THR A 709 11.69 46.37 29.53
CA THR A 709 12.20 45.61 30.68
C THR A 709 11.13 45.36 31.74
N GLU A 710 10.27 46.35 31.99
CA GLU A 710 9.10 46.22 32.84
C GLU A 710 8.16 45.13 32.31
N PHE A 711 7.84 45.14 31.01
CA PHE A 711 7.03 44.10 30.38
C PHE A 711 7.62 42.70 30.56
N ARG A 712 8.91 42.50 30.25
CA ARG A 712 9.60 41.21 30.46
C ARG A 712 9.57 40.77 31.93
N SER A 713 9.75 41.70 32.86
CA SER A 713 9.72 41.41 34.30
C SER A 713 8.33 41.02 34.79
N ASN A 714 7.26 41.45 34.11
CA ASN A 714 5.88 41.09 34.46
C ASN A 714 5.46 39.74 33.87
N LEU A 715 6.17 39.24 32.85
CA LEU A 715 5.94 37.90 32.28
C LEU A 715 6.62 36.77 33.07
N GLN A 716 7.62 37.08 33.90
CA GLN A 716 8.35 36.14 34.77
C GLN A 716 7.71 36.03 36.14
#